data_AF-A0A533XUJ8-F1
#
_entry.id   AF-A0A533XUJ8-F1
#
_cell.length_a   1.000
_cell.length_b   1.000
_cell.length_c   1.000
_cell.angle_alpha   90.00
_cell.angle_beta   90.00
_cell.angle_gamma   90.00
#
_symmetry.space_group_name_H-M   'P 1'
#
loop_
_entity.id
_entity.type
_entity.pdbx_description
1 polymer ?
#
loop_
_entity_poly.entity_id
_entity_poly.type
_entity_poly.pdbx_seq_one_letter_code
_entity_poly.pdbx_strand_id
1 'polypeptide(L)'
;MPSQGSFPVSHPPILLLGGLTIFAPLIDGGTTHLPVLIIRLILLLTATVWIITSMKSGRITVPASCLFVPLAIFLGWSTLSITWSPYTAISLQWLISLCSYAVYLFIVTQLVQSVREVRGLVTVVLGMGVFEAALGLYQFMWGGKARPIGTFFNPNFFATYEVATFAVAFGLLCYRRRGDGARWEKLLPYLTAVVVGLAFVLAQSRGGLLAFVAAVACVGFYRFGRPFLAVIMLSLVIGAIVQNPLQQRTLAVGAQDPYAYTRFAIWKNSLERISDHPWGVGLGLYKYTSFQYRFPVESAIARYGKRAESAHNEYLQVAVELGVLGLVLFLAGVTLLGWEVRETLRLPLEPWERGLVIGLSGGIVGFLTHAAVDSVFHEPALVLLAILFAGIILAVKRLRQPQGPSIRTVPFPYHPVRVVLVGTVAVLCALLIVQPVAAWYAFDRGEGEMTSGQEDRAFEWFQRATLIDPGTTSYRDALAQTEVRLFHQSGDPRWVRRAVDELTMCLELNPLDGRFAHRLGMLHVLLADRIGPGLQQEDLRRQAAAYFEQAMRLDPYSPFTYHDLAKLRWAQGQKEEALALFRRAISYEPNFLPARAQLAELSPQIGQREVAKAEYEQIVKVKERYRGLNLTPLERQFLEVDTERLKRELSMAAP
;
A
#
# COMPACT_ATOMS: atom_id res chain seq x y z
N MET A 1 44.31 -17.41 29.63
CA MET A 1 44.29 -16.87 28.25
C MET A 1 44.44 -18.05 27.29
N PRO A 2 43.58 -18.15 26.29
CA PRO A 2 43.94 -17.63 24.97
C PRO A 2 43.03 -16.46 24.59
N SER A 3 43.67 -15.34 24.32
CA SER A 3 43.20 -14.25 23.46
C SER A 3 43.71 -14.62 22.04
N GLN A 4 43.02 -14.48 20.92
CA GLN A 4 42.54 -13.27 20.27
C GLN A 4 41.94 -13.70 18.92
N GLY A 5 40.89 -13.00 18.48
CA GLY A 5 40.69 -12.64 17.08
C GLY A 5 40.64 -13.75 16.04
N SER A 6 39.61 -14.60 16.06
CA SER A 6 39.10 -15.18 14.81
C SER A 6 37.74 -14.55 14.52
N PHE A 7 37.64 -13.87 13.36
CA PHE A 7 36.34 -13.49 12.82
C PHE A 7 35.49 -14.77 12.73
N PRO A 8 34.24 -14.76 13.23
CA PRO A 8 33.44 -15.96 13.25
C PRO A 8 33.14 -16.39 11.83
N VAL A 9 33.49 -17.63 11.47
CA VAL A 9 32.94 -18.31 10.31
C VAL A 9 31.43 -18.34 10.53
N SER A 10 30.74 -17.39 9.92
CA SER A 10 29.29 -17.24 10.02
C SER A 10 28.64 -18.37 9.22
N HIS A 11 27.66 -19.04 9.82
CA HIS A 11 26.88 -20.02 9.09
C HIS A 11 26.17 -19.29 7.92
N PRO A 12 26.27 -19.80 6.67
CA PRO A 12 25.66 -19.19 5.49
C PRO A 12 24.19 -18.73 5.65
N PRO A 13 23.32 -19.45 6.39
CA PRO A 13 21.93 -19.06 6.57
C PRO A 13 21.72 -17.79 7.42
N ILE A 14 22.61 -17.48 8.37
CA ILE A 14 22.51 -16.27 9.20
C ILE A 14 22.92 -15.03 8.41
N LEU A 15 23.96 -15.15 7.59
CA LEU A 15 24.40 -14.08 6.69
C LEU A 15 23.25 -13.66 5.77
N LEU A 16 22.45 -14.62 5.32
CA LEU A 16 21.29 -14.36 4.49
C LEU A 16 20.17 -13.64 5.25
N LEU A 17 19.81 -14.10 6.45
CA LEU A 17 18.80 -13.43 7.28
C LEU A 17 19.23 -12.01 7.70
N GLY A 18 20.50 -11.84 8.08
CA GLY A 18 21.09 -10.52 8.35
C GLY A 18 21.12 -9.64 7.10
N GLY A 19 21.50 -10.20 5.94
CA GLY A 19 21.51 -9.52 4.66
C GLY A 19 20.12 -9.03 4.23
N LEU A 20 19.08 -9.85 4.41
CA LEU A 20 17.69 -9.44 4.19
C LEU A 20 17.26 -8.32 5.13
N THR A 21 17.66 -8.40 6.41
CA THR A 21 17.36 -7.35 7.41
C THR A 21 18.02 -6.02 7.05
N ILE A 22 19.24 -6.07 6.48
CA ILE A 22 19.95 -4.89 5.99
C ILE A 22 19.30 -4.37 4.71
N PHE A 23 19.06 -5.23 3.73
CA PHE A 23 18.61 -4.84 2.40
C PHE A 23 17.17 -4.32 2.36
N ALA A 24 16.26 -4.93 3.12
CA ALA A 24 14.84 -4.65 3.04
C ALA A 24 14.47 -3.16 3.19
N PRO A 25 15.01 -2.38 4.15
CA PRO A 25 14.69 -0.97 4.27
C PRO A 25 15.35 -0.06 3.20
N LEU A 26 16.52 -0.43 2.64
CA LEU A 26 17.44 0.51 1.96
C LEU A 26 16.89 1.28 0.75
N ILE A 27 15.84 0.79 0.12
CA ILE A 27 15.25 1.40 -1.09
C ILE A 27 13.76 1.60 -0.84
N ASP A 28 13.40 2.79 -0.35
CA ASP A 28 12.02 3.21 -0.06
C ASP A 28 11.26 2.22 0.84
N GLY A 29 11.92 1.68 1.87
CA GLY A 29 11.31 0.68 2.76
C GLY A 29 11.02 -0.67 2.08
N GLY A 30 11.61 -0.90 0.91
CA GLY A 30 11.45 -2.10 0.11
C GLY A 30 10.15 -2.16 -0.69
N THR A 31 9.47 -1.02 -0.90
CA THR A 31 8.16 -0.95 -1.56
C THR A 31 8.21 -0.94 -3.08
N THR A 32 9.34 -0.61 -3.68
CA THR A 32 9.47 -0.56 -5.14
C THR A 32 9.60 -1.97 -5.73
N HIS A 33 9.37 -2.09 -7.04
CA HIS A 33 9.35 -3.39 -7.72
C HIS A 33 10.68 -4.16 -7.57
N LEU A 34 11.82 -3.46 -7.67
CA LEU A 34 13.15 -4.08 -7.62
C LEU A 34 13.52 -4.68 -6.24
N PRO A 35 13.36 -3.96 -5.11
CA PRO A 35 13.52 -4.56 -3.78
C PRO A 35 12.60 -5.75 -3.53
N VAL A 36 11.32 -5.65 -3.90
CA VAL A 36 10.35 -6.76 -3.76
C VAL A 36 10.82 -7.99 -4.54
N LEU A 37 11.30 -7.80 -5.77
CA LEU A 37 11.89 -8.86 -6.59
C LEU A 37 13.05 -9.55 -5.86
N ILE A 38 14.03 -8.77 -5.42
CA ILE A 38 15.25 -9.28 -4.79
C ILE A 38 14.91 -10.04 -3.50
N ILE A 39 14.06 -9.47 -2.64
CA ILE A 39 13.59 -10.11 -1.40
C ILE A 39 12.94 -11.46 -1.72
N ARG A 40 11.99 -11.51 -2.66
CA ARG A 40 11.25 -12.74 -2.99
C ARG A 40 12.16 -13.80 -3.60
N LEU A 41 13.09 -13.42 -4.48
CA LEU A 41 14.06 -14.37 -5.07
C LEU A 41 15.02 -14.93 -4.03
N ILE A 42 15.51 -14.11 -3.10
CA ILE A 42 16.35 -14.59 -1.99
C ILE A 42 15.58 -15.58 -1.12
N LEU A 43 14.32 -15.27 -0.78
CA LEU A 43 13.47 -16.17 0.01
C LEU A 43 13.21 -17.49 -0.71
N LEU A 44 12.87 -17.44 -2.00
CA LEU A 44 12.63 -18.61 -2.83
C LEU A 44 13.88 -19.49 -2.94
N LEU A 45 15.04 -18.88 -3.23
CA LEU A 45 16.32 -19.59 -3.29
C LEU A 45 16.64 -20.25 -1.94
N THR A 46 16.44 -19.52 -0.85
CA THR A 46 16.68 -20.05 0.51
C THR A 46 15.79 -21.23 0.83
N ALA A 47 14.49 -21.12 0.56
CA ALA A 47 13.54 -22.20 0.75
C ALA A 47 13.92 -23.43 -0.09
N THR A 48 14.28 -23.22 -1.35
CA THR A 48 14.69 -24.29 -2.29
C THR A 48 15.93 -25.01 -1.80
N VAL A 49 16.97 -24.27 -1.42
CA VAL A 49 18.22 -24.84 -0.87
C VAL A 49 17.94 -25.58 0.44
N TRP A 50 17.10 -25.04 1.30
CA TRP A 50 16.72 -25.69 2.56
C TRP A 50 15.97 -27.01 2.31
N ILE A 51 15.03 -27.06 1.36
CA ILE A 51 14.30 -28.30 1.02
C ILE A 51 15.27 -29.35 0.46
N ILE A 52 16.17 -28.97 -0.45
CA ILE A 52 17.15 -29.89 -1.06
C ILE A 52 18.15 -30.41 -0.03
N THR A 53 18.64 -29.57 0.85
CA THR A 53 19.56 -29.99 1.93
C THR A 53 18.85 -30.87 2.96
N SER A 54 17.57 -30.61 3.24
CA SER A 54 16.74 -31.47 4.10
C SER A 54 16.58 -32.89 3.52
N MET A 55 16.48 -33.03 2.18
CA MET A 55 16.48 -34.36 1.53
C MET A 55 17.75 -35.16 1.80
N LYS A 56 18.92 -34.50 1.86
CA LYS A 56 20.20 -35.16 2.19
C LYS A 56 20.22 -35.68 3.63
N SER A 57 19.58 -34.97 4.55
CA SER A 57 19.40 -35.42 5.94
C SER A 57 18.30 -36.48 6.10
N GLY A 58 17.52 -36.72 5.04
CA GLY A 58 16.43 -37.69 4.98
C GLY A 58 15.17 -37.34 5.78
N ARG A 59 15.13 -36.15 6.39
CA ARG A 59 14.05 -35.73 7.30
C ARG A 59 13.79 -34.22 7.15
N ILE A 60 12.52 -33.84 7.21
CA ILE A 60 12.12 -32.45 7.41
C ILE A 60 11.69 -32.29 8.87
N THR A 61 12.23 -31.28 9.53
CA THR A 61 11.85 -30.89 10.89
C THR A 61 10.89 -29.70 10.82
N VAL A 62 9.74 -29.79 11.48
CA VAL A 62 8.79 -28.67 11.62
C VAL A 62 8.62 -28.35 13.11
N PRO A 63 8.94 -27.13 13.56
CA PRO A 63 8.68 -26.71 14.93
C PRO A 63 7.19 -26.85 15.23
N ALA A 64 6.84 -27.55 16.29
CA ALA A 64 5.49 -27.54 16.80
C ALA A 64 5.23 -26.18 17.46
N SER A 65 4.60 -25.29 16.71
CA SER A 65 4.04 -24.03 17.21
C SER A 65 2.54 -24.01 16.92
N CYS A 66 1.77 -23.41 17.82
CA CYS A 66 0.34 -23.22 17.61
C CYS A 66 0.04 -22.18 16.52
N LEU A 67 1.04 -21.50 15.96
CA LEU A 67 0.88 -20.49 14.92
C LEU A 67 0.78 -21.04 13.51
N PHE A 68 1.45 -22.15 13.19
CA PHE A 68 1.54 -22.61 11.80
C PHE A 68 0.20 -23.12 11.25
N VAL A 69 -0.65 -23.72 12.08
CA VAL A 69 -1.98 -24.20 11.65
C VAL A 69 -2.92 -23.03 11.35
N PRO A 70 -3.15 -22.05 12.25
CA PRO A 70 -3.90 -20.84 11.93
C PRO A 70 -3.35 -20.06 10.75
N LEU A 71 -2.02 -19.97 10.60
CA LEU A 71 -1.39 -19.34 9.45
C LEU A 71 -1.75 -20.07 8.15
N ALA A 72 -1.71 -21.41 8.14
CA ALA A 72 -2.12 -22.19 6.99
C ALA A 72 -3.62 -22.03 6.68
N ILE A 73 -4.47 -21.93 7.71
CA ILE A 73 -5.92 -21.65 7.55
C ILE A 73 -6.12 -20.24 6.95
N PHE A 74 -5.40 -19.24 7.45
CA PHE A 74 -5.47 -17.86 6.94
C PHE A 74 -4.99 -17.77 5.47
N LEU A 75 -3.92 -18.47 5.11
CA LEU A 75 -3.45 -18.58 3.73
C LEU A 75 -4.45 -19.34 2.84
N GLY A 76 -5.09 -20.39 3.38
CA GLY A 76 -6.15 -21.12 2.70
C GLY A 76 -7.36 -20.24 2.42
N TRP A 77 -7.79 -19.45 3.41
CA TRP A 77 -8.85 -18.46 3.25
C TRP A 77 -8.46 -17.36 2.24
N SER A 78 -7.23 -16.86 2.31
CA SER A 78 -6.70 -15.88 1.37
C SER A 78 -6.69 -16.42 -0.07
N THR A 79 -6.30 -17.69 -0.24
CA THR A 79 -6.36 -18.38 -1.54
C THR A 79 -7.79 -18.54 -2.03
N LEU A 80 -8.70 -18.97 -1.15
CA LEU A 80 -10.10 -19.15 -1.48
C LEU A 80 -10.75 -17.83 -1.93
N SER A 81 -10.36 -16.70 -1.33
CA SER A 81 -10.85 -15.37 -1.69
C SER A 81 -10.58 -14.95 -3.13
N ILE A 82 -9.62 -15.59 -3.80
CA ILE A 82 -9.33 -15.34 -5.22
C ILE A 82 -10.48 -15.81 -6.10
N THR A 83 -11.26 -16.81 -5.68
CA THR A 83 -12.34 -17.38 -6.52
C THR A 83 -13.50 -16.42 -6.77
N TRP A 84 -13.69 -15.42 -5.91
CA TRP A 84 -14.67 -14.34 -6.09
C TRP A 84 -14.04 -12.95 -6.24
N SER A 85 -12.71 -12.87 -6.39
CA SER A 85 -12.02 -11.60 -6.63
C SER A 85 -12.36 -11.09 -8.04
N PRO A 86 -12.97 -9.90 -8.18
CA PRO A 86 -13.26 -9.33 -9.50
C PRO A 86 -12.00 -9.00 -10.31
N TYR A 87 -10.83 -8.87 -9.65
CA TYR A 87 -9.57 -8.57 -10.31
C TYR A 87 -8.47 -9.53 -9.83
N THR A 88 -8.51 -10.75 -10.36
CA THR A 88 -7.72 -11.92 -9.91
C THR A 88 -6.21 -11.73 -10.01
N ALA A 89 -5.71 -11.07 -11.07
CA ALA A 89 -4.27 -10.88 -11.28
C ALA A 89 -3.61 -10.16 -10.09
N ILE A 90 -4.27 -9.16 -9.53
CA ILE A 90 -3.76 -8.41 -8.38
C ILE A 90 -3.86 -9.24 -7.10
N SER A 91 -4.98 -9.92 -6.86
CA SER A 91 -5.13 -10.79 -5.70
C SER A 91 -4.08 -11.90 -5.67
N LEU A 92 -3.71 -12.44 -6.84
CA LEU A 92 -2.64 -13.43 -6.95
C LEU A 92 -1.27 -12.85 -6.54
N GLN A 93 -0.94 -11.63 -6.95
CA GLN A 93 0.31 -10.97 -6.55
C GLN A 93 0.41 -10.70 -5.04
N TRP A 94 -0.71 -10.35 -4.42
CA TRP A 94 -0.79 -10.22 -2.96
C TRP A 94 -0.70 -11.57 -2.26
N LEU A 95 -1.31 -12.63 -2.80
CA LEU A 95 -1.17 -13.98 -2.26
C LEU A 95 0.30 -14.45 -2.31
N ILE A 96 1.02 -14.17 -3.40
CA ILE A 96 2.46 -14.46 -3.51
C ILE A 96 3.24 -13.73 -2.40
N SER A 97 2.87 -12.49 -2.08
CA SER A 97 3.47 -11.74 -0.94
C SER A 97 3.22 -12.44 0.39
N LEU A 98 1.96 -12.76 0.70
CA LEU A 98 1.59 -13.44 1.94
C LEU A 98 2.29 -14.81 2.08
N CYS A 99 2.38 -15.58 1.00
CA CYS A 99 3.11 -16.84 0.96
C CYS A 99 4.61 -16.63 1.22
N SER A 100 5.22 -15.59 0.62
CA SER A 100 6.63 -15.25 0.83
C SER A 100 6.91 -14.90 2.30
N TYR A 101 6.00 -14.16 2.94
CA TYR A 101 6.07 -13.81 4.36
C TYR A 101 5.92 -15.02 5.28
N ALA A 102 4.99 -15.94 4.98
CA ALA A 102 4.84 -17.19 5.72
C ALA A 102 6.08 -18.10 5.58
N VAL A 103 6.65 -18.17 4.38
CA VAL A 103 7.93 -18.86 4.12
C VAL A 103 9.06 -18.20 4.90
N TYR A 104 9.12 -16.88 4.97
CA TYR A 104 10.13 -16.17 5.75
C TYR A 104 10.04 -16.50 7.24
N LEU A 105 8.83 -16.48 7.84
CA LEU A 105 8.63 -16.89 9.23
C LEU A 105 9.17 -18.30 9.47
N PHE A 106 8.80 -19.24 8.59
CA PHE A 106 9.26 -20.62 8.67
C PHE A 106 10.80 -20.68 8.58
N ILE A 107 11.40 -20.03 7.58
CA ILE A 107 12.86 -19.97 7.39
C ILE A 107 13.57 -19.43 8.65
N VAL A 108 13.11 -18.34 9.25
CA VAL A 108 13.72 -17.79 10.48
C VAL A 108 13.70 -18.83 11.61
N THR A 109 12.56 -19.51 11.82
CA THR A 109 12.47 -20.54 12.87
C THR A 109 13.35 -21.76 12.60
N GLN A 110 13.63 -22.07 11.33
CA GLN A 110 14.45 -23.21 10.95
C GLN A 110 15.94 -22.90 10.95
N LEU A 111 16.34 -21.75 10.43
CA LEU A 111 17.76 -21.44 10.22
C LEU A 111 18.47 -21.01 11.49
N VAL A 112 17.75 -20.48 12.49
CA VAL A 112 18.34 -20.01 13.76
C VAL A 112 18.51 -21.16 14.74
N GLN A 113 19.69 -21.76 14.75
CA GLN A 113 20.06 -22.98 15.48
C GLN A 113 20.77 -22.72 16.82
N SER A 114 21.21 -21.49 17.11
CA SER A 114 21.78 -21.19 18.42
C SER A 114 21.56 -19.75 18.90
N VAL A 115 21.71 -19.55 20.21
CA VAL A 115 21.60 -18.23 20.86
C VAL A 115 22.66 -17.24 20.35
N ARG A 116 23.82 -17.74 19.89
CA ARG A 116 24.85 -16.90 19.27
C ARG A 116 24.35 -16.27 17.97
N GLU A 117 23.58 -17.01 17.20
CA GLU A 117 22.99 -16.52 15.94
C GLU A 117 21.89 -15.51 16.22
N VAL A 118 21.07 -15.76 17.24
CA VAL A 118 20.09 -14.78 17.75
C VAL A 118 20.79 -13.46 18.10
N ARG A 119 21.91 -13.52 18.84
CA ARG A 119 22.72 -12.32 19.16
C ARG A 119 23.21 -11.60 17.92
N GLY A 120 23.68 -12.34 16.92
CA GLY A 120 24.12 -11.79 15.63
C GLY A 120 23.00 -11.03 14.93
N LEU A 121 21.83 -11.65 14.78
CA LEU A 121 20.66 -11.02 14.14
C LEU A 121 20.18 -9.79 14.91
N VAL A 122 20.12 -9.85 16.24
CA VAL A 122 19.75 -8.70 17.07
C VAL A 122 20.76 -7.55 16.92
N THR A 123 22.05 -7.86 16.79
CA THR A 123 23.09 -6.85 16.53
C THR A 123 22.87 -6.17 15.19
N VAL A 124 22.50 -6.92 14.15
CA VAL A 124 22.14 -6.37 12.84
C VAL A 124 20.90 -5.48 12.94
N VAL A 125 19.83 -5.92 13.62
CA VAL A 125 18.61 -5.13 13.82
C VAL A 125 18.91 -3.80 14.52
N LEU A 126 19.66 -3.83 15.63
CA LEU A 126 20.02 -2.62 16.37
C LEU A 126 20.96 -1.72 15.55
N GLY A 127 21.93 -2.31 14.83
CA GLY A 127 22.83 -1.58 13.94
C GLY A 127 22.08 -0.87 12.81
N MET A 128 21.10 -1.54 12.19
CA MET A 128 20.25 -0.93 11.18
C MET A 128 19.35 0.15 11.76
N GLY A 129 18.81 0.00 12.98
CA GLY A 129 18.11 1.09 13.65
C GLY A 129 18.98 2.32 13.86
N VAL A 130 20.23 2.15 14.30
CA VAL A 130 21.18 3.27 14.41
C VAL A 130 21.50 3.89 13.05
N PHE A 131 21.68 3.07 12.00
CA PHE A 131 21.95 3.55 10.65
C PHE A 131 20.79 4.40 10.09
N GLU A 132 19.56 3.87 10.16
CA GLU A 132 18.36 4.57 9.70
C GLU A 132 18.15 5.88 10.47
N ALA A 133 18.28 5.82 11.80
CA ALA A 133 18.17 7.00 12.65
C ALA A 133 19.25 8.04 12.34
N ALA A 134 20.51 7.63 12.18
CA ALA A 134 21.60 8.55 11.84
C ALA A 134 21.41 9.19 10.47
N LEU A 135 20.99 8.41 9.46
CA LEU A 135 20.68 8.92 8.13
C LEU A 135 19.50 9.90 8.17
N GLY A 136 18.43 9.55 8.87
CA GLY A 136 17.26 10.42 9.05
C GLY A 136 17.60 11.73 9.76
N LEU A 137 18.43 11.68 10.80
CA LEU A 137 18.94 12.87 11.49
C LEU A 137 19.80 13.73 10.57
N TYR A 138 20.68 13.11 9.77
CA TYR A 138 21.48 13.83 8.79
C TYR A 138 20.60 14.53 7.74
N GLN A 139 19.60 13.83 7.21
CA GLN A 139 18.65 14.38 6.24
C GLN A 139 17.87 15.58 6.80
N PHE A 140 17.52 15.53 8.08
CA PHE A 140 16.81 16.61 8.74
C PHE A 140 17.71 17.82 9.03
N MET A 141 18.91 17.59 9.56
CA MET A 141 19.82 18.68 9.97
C MET A 141 20.55 19.34 8.80
N TRP A 142 20.96 18.55 7.79
CA TRP A 142 21.79 19.02 6.67
C TRP A 142 21.20 18.70 5.29
N GLY A 143 20.30 17.72 5.18
CA GLY A 143 19.72 17.30 3.90
C GLY A 143 18.48 18.07 3.44
N GLY A 144 18.08 19.12 4.16
CA GLY A 144 16.93 19.96 3.80
C GLY A 144 15.56 19.26 3.91
N LYS A 145 15.49 18.06 4.50
CA LYS A 145 14.21 17.37 4.72
C LYS A 145 13.51 17.96 5.95
N ALA A 146 12.22 18.26 5.81
CA ALA A 146 11.43 18.78 6.94
C ALA A 146 11.27 17.78 8.10
N ARG A 147 11.43 16.48 7.83
CA ARG A 147 11.33 15.38 8.81
C ARG A 147 12.36 14.30 8.46
N PRO A 148 12.97 13.64 9.46
CA PRO A 148 13.72 12.40 9.25
C PRO A 148 12.87 11.34 8.56
N ILE A 149 13.43 10.71 7.52
CA ILE A 149 12.80 9.59 6.82
C ILE A 149 13.73 8.37 6.67
N GLY A 150 15.03 8.53 6.88
CA GLY A 150 15.99 7.44 6.68
C GLY A 150 15.97 7.00 5.21
N THR A 151 15.90 5.70 4.97
CA THR A 151 15.73 5.12 3.63
C THR A 151 14.26 4.90 3.24
N PHE A 152 13.30 5.23 4.12
CA PHE A 152 11.87 5.14 3.81
C PHE A 152 11.41 6.37 3.03
N PHE A 153 10.39 6.19 2.18
CA PHE A 153 9.76 7.32 1.49
C PHE A 153 8.82 8.13 2.40
N ASN A 154 8.37 7.55 3.52
CA ASN A 154 7.39 8.14 4.42
C ASN A 154 7.90 8.16 5.89
N PRO A 155 7.89 9.34 6.56
CA PRO A 155 8.33 9.47 7.95
C PRO A 155 7.50 8.66 8.96
N ASN A 156 6.26 8.27 8.63
CA ASN A 156 5.47 7.42 9.50
C ASN A 156 6.02 5.98 9.52
N PHE A 157 6.41 5.43 8.37
CA PHE A 157 6.97 4.08 8.27
C PHE A 157 8.37 4.01 8.87
N PHE A 158 9.19 5.04 8.64
CA PHE A 158 10.43 5.27 9.37
C PHE A 158 10.21 5.24 10.89
N ALA A 159 9.25 6.03 11.39
CA ALA A 159 8.96 6.04 12.83
C ALA A 159 8.52 4.67 13.37
N THR A 160 7.77 3.87 12.61
CA THR A 160 7.41 2.49 13.03
C THR A 160 8.64 1.60 13.17
N TYR A 161 9.56 1.69 12.22
CA TYR A 161 10.82 0.94 12.24
C TYR A 161 11.64 1.32 13.48
N GLU A 162 11.77 2.61 13.75
CA GLU A 162 12.46 3.16 14.92
C GLU A 162 11.81 2.75 16.25
N VAL A 163 10.48 2.74 16.33
CA VAL A 163 9.76 2.24 17.52
C VAL A 163 10.10 0.77 17.80
N ALA A 164 10.14 -0.05 16.76
CA ALA A 164 10.42 -1.47 16.89
C ALA A 164 11.87 -1.73 17.36
N THR A 165 12.86 -1.05 16.76
CA THR A 165 14.27 -1.17 17.16
C THR A 165 14.53 -0.60 18.56
N PHE A 166 13.90 0.52 18.90
CA PHE A 166 13.93 1.09 20.26
C PHE A 166 13.39 0.12 21.29
N ALA A 167 12.25 -0.53 21.04
CA ALA A 167 11.64 -1.47 21.98
C ALA A 167 12.58 -2.65 22.30
N VAL A 168 13.30 -3.16 21.30
CA VAL A 168 14.32 -4.20 21.49
C VAL A 168 15.46 -3.69 22.37
N ALA A 169 16.01 -2.50 22.06
CA ALA A 169 17.07 -1.89 22.87
C ALA A 169 16.62 -1.66 24.32
N PHE A 170 15.41 -1.14 24.52
CA PHE A 170 14.83 -0.85 25.83
C PHE A 170 14.61 -2.14 26.65
N GLY A 171 14.10 -3.21 26.02
CA GLY A 171 13.94 -4.52 26.66
C GLY A 171 15.28 -5.11 27.13
N LEU A 172 16.31 -5.04 26.27
CA LEU A 172 17.66 -5.49 26.61
C LEU A 172 18.26 -4.68 27.78
N LEU A 173 18.08 -3.37 27.80
CA LEU A 173 18.56 -2.49 28.88
C LEU A 173 17.86 -2.75 30.21
N CYS A 174 16.56 -3.02 30.20
CA CYS A 174 15.76 -3.26 31.42
C CYS A 174 16.14 -4.52 32.22
N TYR A 175 16.66 -5.54 31.53
CA TYR A 175 17.00 -6.84 32.13
C TYR A 175 18.51 -7.14 32.11
N ARG A 176 19.33 -6.14 31.77
CA ARG A 176 20.79 -6.28 31.73
C ARG A 176 21.37 -6.51 33.12
N ARG A 177 22.23 -7.51 33.28
CA ARG A 177 23.09 -7.68 34.47
C ARG A 177 24.39 -6.86 34.35
N ARG A 178 24.90 -6.41 35.50
CA ARG A 178 26.20 -5.72 35.60
C ARG A 178 27.31 -6.75 35.31
N GLY A 179 28.14 -6.51 34.29
CA GLY A 179 29.26 -7.38 33.91
C GLY A 179 29.13 -8.08 32.56
N ASP A 180 27.92 -8.49 32.15
CA ASP A 180 27.72 -9.39 31.00
C ASP A 180 27.98 -8.77 29.62
N GLY A 181 28.60 -9.55 28.73
CA GLY A 181 28.74 -9.29 27.29
C GLY A 181 30.02 -8.58 26.85
N ALA A 182 30.30 -8.60 25.55
CA ALA A 182 31.40 -7.85 24.93
C ALA A 182 31.13 -6.33 24.97
N ARG A 183 32.17 -5.48 24.89
CA ARG A 183 32.03 -4.00 24.98
C ARG A 183 30.94 -3.44 24.06
N TRP A 184 30.85 -3.94 22.83
CA TRP A 184 29.85 -3.52 21.84
C TRP A 184 28.43 -3.98 22.18
N GLU A 185 28.25 -5.17 22.76
CA GLU A 185 26.95 -5.63 23.29
C GLU A 185 26.47 -4.78 24.48
N LYS A 186 27.36 -4.00 25.09
CA LYS A 186 27.01 -3.00 26.13
C LYS A 186 26.62 -1.68 25.52
N LEU A 187 27.43 -1.16 24.60
CA LEU A 187 27.26 0.19 24.06
C LEU A 187 26.12 0.29 23.04
N LEU A 188 25.92 -0.74 22.21
CA LEU A 188 24.98 -0.67 21.09
C LEU A 188 23.52 -0.44 21.54
N PRO A 189 22.96 -1.13 22.56
CA PRO A 189 21.60 -0.83 23.01
C PRO A 189 21.42 0.60 23.55
N TYR A 190 22.42 1.17 24.23
CA TYR A 190 22.36 2.58 24.66
C TYR A 190 22.42 3.53 23.47
N LEU A 191 23.35 3.30 22.54
CA LEU A 191 23.46 4.10 21.32
C LEU A 191 22.16 4.05 20.52
N THR A 192 21.59 2.86 20.38
CA THR A 192 20.29 2.66 19.73
C THR A 192 19.23 3.48 20.44
N ALA A 193 19.02 3.28 21.75
CA ALA A 193 17.97 3.99 22.49
C ALA A 193 18.07 5.52 22.36
N VAL A 194 19.28 6.08 22.39
CA VAL A 194 19.50 7.54 22.29
C VAL A 194 19.28 8.05 20.86
N VAL A 195 19.98 7.48 19.88
CA VAL A 195 19.96 7.98 18.49
C VAL A 195 18.60 7.74 17.85
N VAL A 196 18.04 6.54 18.04
CA VAL A 196 16.71 6.17 17.56
C VAL A 196 15.64 7.01 18.24
N GLY A 197 15.71 7.17 19.57
CA GLY A 197 14.75 7.98 20.31
C GLY A 197 14.70 9.44 19.82
N LEU A 198 15.86 10.04 19.56
CA LEU A 198 15.95 11.40 19.02
C LEU A 198 15.38 11.49 17.60
N ALA A 199 15.78 10.58 16.70
CA ALA A 199 15.30 10.55 15.33
C ALA A 199 13.77 10.35 15.27
N PHE A 200 13.22 9.47 16.10
CA PHE A 200 11.79 9.21 16.24
C PHE A 200 11.00 10.47 16.65
N VAL A 201 11.46 11.20 17.66
CA VAL A 201 10.79 12.43 18.12
C VAL A 201 10.74 13.47 16.99
N LEU A 202 11.85 13.62 16.27
CA LEU A 202 11.95 14.54 15.13
C LEU A 202 11.17 14.06 13.89
N ALA A 203 10.90 12.76 13.77
CA ALA A 203 10.03 12.22 12.73
C ALA A 203 8.58 12.70 12.87
N GLN A 204 8.15 13.24 14.03
CA GLN A 204 6.83 13.83 14.24
C GLN A 204 5.64 12.95 13.79
N SER A 205 5.76 11.63 13.95
CA SER A 205 4.70 10.68 13.60
C SER A 205 3.68 10.53 14.73
N ARG A 206 2.43 10.94 14.50
CA ARG A 206 1.35 10.84 15.52
C ARG A 206 0.94 9.39 15.79
N GLY A 207 0.78 8.59 14.73
CA GLY A 207 0.55 7.15 14.86
C GLY A 207 1.76 6.43 15.47
N GLY A 208 2.97 6.88 15.12
CA GLY A 208 4.21 6.42 15.73
C GLY A 208 4.31 6.70 17.22
N LEU A 209 3.82 7.86 17.71
CA LEU A 209 3.75 8.14 19.16
C LEU A 209 2.85 7.15 19.89
N LEU A 210 1.67 6.86 19.35
CA LEU A 210 0.77 5.86 19.94
C LEU A 210 1.46 4.49 20.01
N ALA A 211 2.14 4.09 18.93
CA ALA A 211 2.91 2.86 18.86
C ALA A 211 4.08 2.81 19.84
N PHE A 212 4.83 3.90 19.97
CA PHE A 212 5.95 4.04 20.91
C PHE A 212 5.49 3.86 22.35
N VAL A 213 4.40 4.55 22.72
CA VAL A 213 3.82 4.47 24.06
C VAL A 213 3.37 3.04 24.36
N ALA A 214 2.68 2.39 23.43
CA ALA A 214 2.24 1.00 23.59
C ALA A 214 3.43 0.03 23.72
N ALA A 215 4.47 0.20 22.91
CA ALA A 215 5.68 -0.61 22.95
C ALA A 215 6.44 -0.47 24.27
N VAL A 216 6.67 0.78 24.73
CA VAL A 216 7.36 1.08 26.00
C VAL A 216 6.52 0.62 27.19
N ALA A 217 5.21 0.83 27.16
CA ALA A 217 4.30 0.35 28.20
C ALA A 217 4.31 -1.18 28.30
N CYS A 218 4.35 -1.89 27.16
CA CYS A 218 4.48 -3.35 27.13
C CYS A 218 5.78 -3.79 27.83
N VAL A 219 6.93 -3.27 27.42
CA VAL A 219 8.24 -3.64 27.99
C VAL A 219 8.30 -3.29 29.49
N GLY A 220 7.89 -2.08 29.85
CA GLY A 220 7.96 -1.61 31.23
C GLY A 220 6.97 -2.32 32.15
N PHE A 221 5.78 -2.71 31.67
CA PHE A 221 4.84 -3.51 32.44
C PHE A 221 5.43 -4.87 32.81
N TYR A 222 6.07 -5.58 31.88
CA TYR A 222 6.72 -6.85 32.19
C TYR A 222 7.85 -6.72 33.23
N ARG A 223 8.56 -5.57 33.25
CA ARG A 223 9.71 -5.34 34.15
C ARG A 223 9.36 -4.77 35.51
N PHE A 224 8.42 -3.83 35.55
CA PHE A 224 8.14 -2.96 36.68
C PHE A 224 6.68 -3.07 37.16
N GLY A 225 5.82 -3.79 36.43
CA GLY A 225 4.42 -3.99 36.77
C GLY A 225 3.54 -2.74 36.59
N ARG A 226 2.41 -2.73 37.29
CA ARG A 226 1.38 -1.68 37.21
C ARG A 226 1.88 -0.25 37.51
N PRO A 227 2.81 0.00 38.46
CA PRO A 227 3.30 1.35 38.73
C PRO A 227 3.90 2.05 37.51
N PHE A 228 4.52 1.31 36.59
CA PHE A 228 5.08 1.89 35.37
C PHE A 228 4.01 2.45 34.43
N LEU A 229 2.81 1.85 34.40
CA LEU A 229 1.69 2.37 33.63
C LEU A 229 1.24 3.73 34.17
N ALA A 230 1.29 3.95 35.48
CA ALA A 230 1.01 5.25 36.09
C ALA A 230 2.03 6.32 35.65
N VAL A 231 3.31 5.96 35.57
CA VAL A 231 4.37 6.86 35.05
C VAL A 231 4.12 7.22 33.58
N ILE A 232 3.74 6.24 32.75
CA ILE A 232 3.39 6.51 31.34
C ILE A 232 2.18 7.43 31.25
N MET A 233 1.11 7.18 32.01
CA MET A 233 -0.07 8.04 32.03
C MET A 233 0.26 9.47 32.47
N LEU A 234 1.09 9.63 33.50
CA LEU A 234 1.56 10.94 33.94
C LEU A 234 2.38 11.64 32.86
N SER A 235 3.30 10.94 32.20
CA SER A 235 4.08 11.47 31.07
C SER A 235 3.21 11.91 29.90
N LEU A 236 2.13 11.18 29.60
CA LEU A 236 1.16 11.57 28.56
C LEU A 236 0.39 12.82 28.95
N VAL A 237 -0.04 12.94 30.20
CA VAL A 237 -0.72 14.15 30.72
C VAL A 237 0.21 15.35 30.63
N ILE A 238 1.47 15.21 31.08
CA ILE A 238 2.47 16.27 30.97
C ILE A 238 2.70 16.62 29.50
N GLY A 239 2.88 15.63 28.63
CA GLY A 239 3.08 15.85 27.19
C GLY A 239 1.90 16.50 26.48
N ALA A 240 0.67 16.32 26.97
CA ALA A 240 -0.53 16.98 26.44
C ALA A 240 -0.61 18.47 26.85
N ILE A 241 -0.02 18.82 28.01
CA ILE A 241 -0.02 20.20 28.53
C ILE A 241 1.17 20.99 27.97
N VAL A 242 2.34 20.35 27.87
CA VAL A 242 3.57 20.99 27.41
C VAL A 242 3.56 21.13 25.89
N GLN A 243 3.77 22.36 25.40
CA GLN A 243 3.89 22.65 23.98
C GLN A 243 4.96 21.79 23.34
N ASN A 244 4.60 21.08 22.28
CA ASN A 244 5.50 20.17 21.59
C ASN A 244 5.27 20.19 20.07
N PRO A 245 6.25 19.73 19.27
CA PRO A 245 6.15 19.74 17.82
C PRO A 245 4.96 18.98 17.24
N LEU A 246 4.47 17.93 17.93
CA LEU A 246 3.30 17.15 17.49
C LEU A 246 1.99 17.93 17.65
N GLN A 247 1.86 18.72 18.71
CA GLN A 247 0.72 19.59 18.94
C GLN A 247 0.65 20.69 17.87
N GLN A 248 1.78 21.34 17.58
CA GLN A 248 1.87 22.36 16.52
C GLN A 248 1.53 21.78 15.14
N ARG A 249 2.02 20.57 14.83
CA ARG A 249 1.69 19.87 13.59
C ARG A 249 0.19 19.57 13.48
N THR A 250 -0.44 19.15 14.57
CA THR A 250 -1.88 18.82 14.55
C THR A 250 -2.72 20.04 14.20
N LEU A 251 -2.33 21.23 14.66
CA LEU A 251 -2.96 22.50 14.30
C LEU A 251 -2.64 22.93 12.86
N ALA A 252 -1.37 22.79 12.43
CA ALA A 252 -0.93 23.22 11.11
C ALA A 252 -1.47 22.36 9.95
N VAL A 253 -1.46 21.03 10.11
CA VAL A 253 -1.88 20.09 9.06
C VAL A 253 -3.37 20.21 8.76
N GLY A 254 -4.21 20.45 9.78
CA GLY A 254 -5.64 20.65 9.60
C GLY A 254 -6.00 21.91 8.80
N ALA A 255 -5.13 22.91 8.80
CA ALA A 255 -5.33 24.15 8.07
C ALA A 255 -4.82 24.10 6.61
N GLN A 256 -3.89 23.19 6.29
CA GLN A 256 -3.19 23.14 5.00
C GLN A 256 -3.63 22.00 4.09
N ASP A 257 -4.14 20.90 4.65
CA ASP A 257 -4.58 19.74 3.89
C ASP A 257 -6.07 19.46 4.17
N PRO A 258 -6.97 19.82 3.23
CA PRO A 258 -8.40 19.49 3.29
C PRO A 258 -8.67 18.00 3.55
N TYR A 259 -7.73 17.12 3.19
CA TYR A 259 -7.85 15.68 3.35
C TYR A 259 -7.28 15.16 4.68
N ALA A 260 -6.65 16.00 5.51
CA ALA A 260 -5.95 15.56 6.72
C ALA A 260 -6.82 14.83 7.76
N TYR A 261 -8.12 15.11 7.80
CA TYR A 261 -9.09 14.49 8.72
C TYR A 261 -9.98 13.45 8.04
N THR A 262 -9.72 13.11 6.79
CA THR A 262 -10.58 12.20 6.03
C THR A 262 -10.48 10.74 6.46
N ARG A 263 -9.53 10.37 7.33
CA ARG A 263 -9.43 8.99 7.86
C ARG A 263 -10.74 8.49 8.47
N PHE A 264 -11.50 9.35 9.16
CA PHE A 264 -12.81 8.96 9.68
C PHE A 264 -13.81 8.67 8.56
N ALA A 265 -13.81 9.45 7.48
CA ALA A 265 -14.63 9.19 6.30
C ALA A 265 -14.19 7.89 5.59
N ILE A 266 -12.87 7.67 5.48
CA ILE A 266 -12.29 6.42 4.94
C ILE A 266 -12.75 5.23 5.79
N TRP A 267 -12.68 5.30 7.11
CA TRP A 267 -13.08 4.21 8.00
C TRP A 267 -14.57 3.93 7.97
N LYS A 268 -15.41 4.99 7.97
CA LYS A 268 -16.85 4.84 7.79
C LYS A 268 -17.15 4.13 6.46
N ASN A 269 -16.47 4.56 5.40
CA ASN A 269 -16.60 3.94 4.10
C ASN A 269 -16.08 2.49 4.06
N SER A 270 -15.01 2.16 4.79
CA SER A 270 -14.56 0.77 4.96
C SER A 270 -15.63 -0.08 5.63
N LEU A 271 -16.34 0.45 6.64
CA LEU A 271 -17.43 -0.26 7.32
C LEU A 271 -18.62 -0.50 6.39
N GLU A 272 -18.99 0.47 5.56
CA GLU A 272 -20.01 0.31 4.51
C GLU A 272 -19.62 -0.84 3.57
N ARG A 273 -18.36 -0.87 3.11
CA ARG A 273 -17.83 -1.94 2.25
C ARG A 273 -17.85 -3.32 2.91
N ILE A 274 -17.55 -3.40 4.21
CA ILE A 274 -17.65 -4.66 4.98
C ILE A 274 -19.11 -5.13 5.07
N SER A 275 -20.04 -4.19 5.24
CA SER A 275 -21.47 -4.49 5.27
C SER A 275 -21.98 -5.02 3.93
N ASP A 276 -21.54 -4.40 2.83
CA ASP A 276 -21.96 -4.78 1.47
C ASP A 276 -21.29 -6.09 1.02
N HIS A 277 -20.09 -6.38 1.54
CA HIS A 277 -19.29 -7.56 1.19
C HIS A 277 -18.73 -8.27 2.43
N PRO A 278 -19.58 -8.98 3.23
CA PRO A 278 -19.16 -9.59 4.49
C PRO A 278 -18.10 -10.70 4.34
N TRP A 279 -18.00 -11.30 3.15
CA TRP A 279 -17.00 -12.31 2.78
C TRP A 279 -15.71 -11.71 2.19
N GLY A 280 -15.66 -10.39 2.04
CA GLY A 280 -14.54 -9.64 1.47
C GLY A 280 -14.63 -9.47 -0.04
N VAL A 281 -14.03 -8.38 -0.53
CA VAL A 281 -14.01 -8.06 -1.97
C VAL A 281 -12.90 -8.78 -2.75
N GLY A 282 -12.00 -9.48 -2.06
CA GLY A 282 -10.81 -10.12 -2.62
C GLY A 282 -9.52 -9.48 -2.12
N LEU A 283 -8.49 -10.31 -1.91
CA LEU A 283 -7.19 -9.88 -1.40
C LEU A 283 -6.56 -8.78 -2.27
N GLY A 284 -6.08 -7.70 -1.65
CA GLY A 284 -5.43 -6.58 -2.34
C GLY A 284 -6.35 -5.68 -3.15
N LEU A 285 -7.67 -5.86 -3.06
CA LEU A 285 -8.63 -5.12 -3.87
C LEU A 285 -9.15 -3.83 -3.22
N TYR A 286 -8.61 -3.42 -2.07
CA TYR A 286 -9.14 -2.26 -1.36
C TYR A 286 -9.19 -1.00 -2.24
N LYS A 287 -8.10 -0.70 -2.94
CA LYS A 287 -8.00 0.49 -3.81
C LYS A 287 -8.90 0.41 -5.04
N TYR A 288 -9.20 -0.79 -5.54
CA TYR A 288 -9.93 -0.97 -6.81
C TYR A 288 -11.43 -0.81 -6.65
N THR A 289 -12.00 -1.14 -5.49
CA THR A 289 -13.43 -0.85 -5.27
C THR A 289 -13.68 0.61 -4.84
N SER A 290 -12.63 1.42 -4.60
CA SER A 290 -12.78 2.80 -4.13
C SER A 290 -13.58 3.72 -5.06
N PHE A 291 -13.74 3.38 -6.34
CA PHE A 291 -14.55 4.13 -7.32
C PHE A 291 -16.02 4.22 -6.92
N GLN A 292 -16.59 3.14 -6.40
CA GLN A 292 -18.00 3.08 -5.99
C GLN A 292 -18.26 3.78 -4.65
N TYR A 293 -17.19 4.03 -3.90
CA TYR A 293 -17.22 4.35 -2.47
C TYR A 293 -16.50 5.68 -2.18
N ARG A 294 -16.56 6.63 -3.11
CA ARG A 294 -16.02 7.98 -2.91
C ARG A 294 -16.83 8.72 -1.84
N PHE A 295 -16.17 9.58 -1.08
CA PHE A 295 -16.79 10.41 -0.04
C PHE A 295 -16.53 11.89 -0.31
N PRO A 296 -17.46 12.78 0.09
CA PRO A 296 -17.32 14.21 -0.16
C PRO A 296 -16.31 14.86 0.79
N VAL A 297 -15.53 15.80 0.26
CA VAL A 297 -14.65 16.70 1.01
C VAL A 297 -15.01 18.13 0.63
N GLU A 298 -15.87 18.76 1.45
CA GLU A 298 -16.53 20.03 1.12
C GLU A 298 -15.58 21.21 0.90
N SER A 299 -14.38 21.16 1.50
CA SER A 299 -13.35 22.19 1.33
C SER A 299 -12.47 21.99 0.10
N ALA A 300 -12.55 20.85 -0.59
CA ALA A 300 -11.75 20.55 -1.77
C ALA A 300 -12.37 21.14 -3.06
N ILE A 301 -11.53 21.40 -4.06
CA ILE A 301 -12.01 21.79 -5.40
C ILE A 301 -12.79 20.63 -6.02
N ALA A 302 -12.21 19.43 -6.04
CA ALA A 302 -12.89 18.19 -6.42
C ALA A 302 -13.46 17.51 -5.16
N ARG A 303 -14.75 17.70 -4.92
CA ARG A 303 -15.48 17.24 -3.71
C ARG A 303 -15.43 15.73 -3.55
N TYR A 304 -15.59 14.97 -4.62
CA TYR A 304 -15.44 13.51 -4.67
C TYR A 304 -14.14 13.10 -5.40
N GLY A 305 -13.16 14.00 -5.49
CA GLY A 305 -11.88 13.73 -6.14
C GLY A 305 -10.98 12.77 -5.38
N LYS A 306 -11.19 12.61 -4.06
CA LYS A 306 -10.38 11.72 -3.22
C LYS A 306 -10.85 10.27 -3.34
N ARG A 307 -9.88 9.40 -3.60
CA ARG A 307 -10.03 7.94 -3.53
C ARG A 307 -9.10 7.39 -2.46
N ALA A 308 -9.65 6.53 -1.60
CA ALA A 308 -8.88 5.85 -0.59
C ALA A 308 -8.16 4.65 -1.20
N GLU A 309 -6.83 4.73 -1.31
CA GLU A 309 -6.01 3.61 -1.79
C GLU A 309 -5.76 2.56 -0.70
N SER A 310 -5.89 2.96 0.57
CA SER A 310 -5.91 2.06 1.73
C SER A 310 -6.88 2.56 2.79
N ALA A 311 -7.20 1.71 3.75
CA ALA A 311 -8.00 2.07 4.91
C ALA A 311 -7.24 2.97 5.91
N HIS A 312 -5.91 3.09 5.79
CA HIS A 312 -5.03 3.58 6.86
C HIS A 312 -5.35 2.93 8.22
N ASN A 313 -5.73 1.65 8.18
CA ASN A 313 -6.07 0.79 9.31
C ASN A 313 -6.06 -0.65 8.80
N GLU A 314 -5.07 -1.44 9.19
CA GLU A 314 -4.89 -2.81 8.70
C GLU A 314 -6.03 -3.74 9.08
N TYR A 315 -6.70 -3.50 10.21
CA TYR A 315 -7.84 -4.33 10.63
C TYR A 315 -9.05 -4.11 9.72
N LEU A 316 -9.35 -2.85 9.39
CA LEU A 316 -10.39 -2.51 8.42
C LEU A 316 -10.00 -2.96 7.01
N GLN A 317 -8.72 -2.84 6.64
CA GLN A 317 -8.22 -3.33 5.36
C GLN A 317 -8.47 -4.84 5.22
N VAL A 318 -8.00 -5.64 6.18
CA VAL A 318 -8.17 -7.10 6.18
C VAL A 318 -9.66 -7.46 6.15
N ALA A 319 -10.50 -6.76 6.91
CA ALA A 319 -11.94 -7.01 6.92
C ALA A 319 -12.61 -6.68 5.58
N VAL A 320 -12.20 -5.62 4.89
CA VAL A 320 -12.72 -5.28 3.56
C VAL A 320 -12.26 -6.30 2.51
N GLU A 321 -10.99 -6.69 2.53
CA GLU A 321 -10.41 -7.54 1.49
C GLU A 321 -10.75 -9.03 1.68
N LEU A 322 -10.69 -9.52 2.92
CA LEU A 322 -10.88 -10.94 3.26
C LEU A 322 -12.16 -11.20 4.08
N GLY A 323 -12.99 -10.18 4.31
CA GLY A 323 -14.24 -10.31 5.05
C GLY A 323 -14.06 -10.41 6.56
N VAL A 324 -15.19 -10.52 7.26
CA VAL A 324 -15.22 -10.65 8.73
C VAL A 324 -14.45 -11.90 9.18
N LEU A 325 -14.56 -13.01 8.44
CA LEU A 325 -13.82 -14.23 8.74
C LEU A 325 -12.31 -14.03 8.61
N GLY A 326 -11.84 -13.32 7.57
CA GLY A 326 -10.43 -12.98 7.41
C GLY A 326 -9.88 -12.19 8.60
N LEU A 327 -10.64 -11.19 9.07
CA LEU A 327 -10.27 -10.43 10.27
C LEU A 327 -10.21 -11.32 11.52
N VAL A 328 -11.19 -12.20 11.74
CA VAL A 328 -11.20 -13.13 12.88
C VAL A 328 -9.97 -14.04 12.86
N LEU A 329 -9.63 -14.60 11.69
CA LEU A 329 -8.44 -15.44 11.54
C LEU A 329 -7.15 -14.67 11.79
N PHE A 330 -7.06 -13.43 11.31
CA PHE A 330 -5.92 -12.55 11.58
C PHE A 330 -5.76 -12.28 13.09
N LEU A 331 -6.84 -11.88 13.78
CA LEU A 331 -6.85 -11.61 15.22
C LEU A 331 -6.55 -12.87 16.05
N ALA A 332 -7.02 -14.04 15.59
CA ALA A 332 -6.68 -15.32 16.21
C ALA A 332 -5.17 -15.59 16.11
N GLY A 333 -4.55 -15.33 14.95
CA GLY A 333 -3.10 -15.42 14.77
C GLY A 333 -2.32 -14.50 15.72
N VAL A 334 -2.74 -13.24 15.84
CA VAL A 334 -2.14 -12.27 16.80
C VAL A 334 -2.27 -12.76 18.25
N THR A 335 -3.45 -13.26 18.62
CA THR A 335 -3.71 -13.78 19.97
C THR A 335 -2.83 -14.98 20.30
N LEU A 336 -2.69 -15.91 19.34
CA LEU A 336 -1.83 -17.09 19.50
C LEU A 336 -0.34 -16.73 19.52
N LEU A 337 0.07 -15.64 18.86
CA LEU A 337 1.43 -15.13 18.99
C LEU A 337 1.68 -14.61 20.41
N GLY A 338 0.72 -13.89 20.99
CA GLY A 338 0.76 -13.51 22.41
C GLY A 338 0.83 -14.71 23.35
N TRP A 339 0.15 -15.81 23.01
CA TRP A 339 0.26 -17.08 23.74
C TRP A 339 1.68 -17.67 23.65
N GLU A 340 2.27 -17.71 22.46
CA GLU A 340 3.65 -18.18 22.26
C GLU A 340 4.67 -17.33 23.06
N VAL A 341 4.48 -16.01 23.10
CA VAL A 341 5.27 -15.10 23.94
C VAL A 341 5.16 -15.48 25.42
N ARG A 342 3.93 -15.65 25.92
CA ARG A 342 3.68 -16.02 27.32
C ARG A 342 4.35 -17.34 27.68
N GLU A 343 4.22 -18.35 26.83
CA GLU A 343 4.86 -19.66 27.02
C GLU A 343 6.39 -19.55 27.01
N THR A 344 6.94 -18.73 26.12
CA THR A 344 8.39 -18.49 26.06
C THR A 344 8.90 -17.84 27.35
N LEU A 345 8.18 -16.86 27.90
CA LEU A 345 8.57 -16.17 29.13
C LEU A 345 8.45 -17.03 30.40
N ARG A 346 7.72 -18.16 30.34
CA ARG A 346 7.65 -19.16 31.41
C ARG A 346 8.89 -20.07 31.46
N LEU A 347 9.68 -20.11 30.39
CA LEU A 347 10.91 -20.90 30.34
C LEU A 347 12.02 -20.27 31.21
N PRO A 348 13.02 -21.07 31.64
CA PRO A 348 14.21 -20.57 32.33
C PRO A 348 15.12 -19.80 31.36
N LEU A 349 14.79 -18.54 31.11
CA LEU A 349 15.54 -17.63 30.24
C LEU A 349 16.65 -16.89 31.00
N GLU A 350 17.81 -16.74 30.37
CA GLU A 350 18.83 -15.80 30.85
C GLU A 350 18.30 -14.35 30.82
N PRO A 351 18.80 -13.44 31.66
CA PRO A 351 18.32 -12.06 31.71
C PRO A 351 18.35 -11.35 30.36
N TRP A 352 19.41 -11.58 29.57
CA TRP A 352 19.52 -11.05 28.21
C TRP A 352 18.41 -11.58 27.29
N GLU A 353 18.09 -12.88 27.37
CA GLU A 353 17.05 -13.52 26.55
C GLU A 353 15.66 -13.07 26.95
N ARG A 354 15.42 -12.93 28.26
CA ARG A 354 14.18 -12.39 28.80
C ARG A 354 13.96 -10.94 28.34
N GLY A 355 15.00 -10.11 28.45
CA GLY A 355 14.97 -8.74 27.94
C GLY A 355 14.72 -8.68 26.43
N LEU A 356 15.34 -9.58 25.67
CA LEU A 356 15.12 -9.69 24.23
C LEU A 356 13.67 -10.06 23.89
N VAL A 357 13.13 -11.15 24.45
CA VAL A 357 11.76 -11.61 24.15
C VAL A 357 10.75 -10.53 24.49
N ILE A 358 10.91 -9.83 25.62
CA ILE A 358 10.04 -8.71 26.01
C ILE A 358 10.20 -7.52 25.05
N GLY A 359 11.43 -7.17 24.69
CA GLY A 359 11.70 -6.08 23.74
C GLY A 359 11.12 -6.33 22.34
N LEU A 360 11.30 -7.54 21.81
CA LEU A 360 10.69 -7.98 20.54
C LEU A 360 9.15 -7.95 20.63
N SER A 361 8.58 -8.40 21.76
CA SER A 361 7.14 -8.34 22.01
C SER A 361 6.62 -6.90 22.06
N GLY A 362 7.38 -5.99 22.69
CA GLY A 362 7.10 -4.56 22.67
C GLY A 362 7.10 -3.98 21.25
N GLY A 363 8.06 -4.37 20.41
CA GLY A 363 8.10 -4.00 19.01
C GLY A 363 6.89 -4.51 18.21
N ILE A 364 6.49 -5.77 18.41
CA ILE A 364 5.28 -6.36 17.80
C ILE A 364 4.02 -5.59 18.24
N VAL A 365 3.89 -5.27 19.52
CA VAL A 365 2.79 -4.42 20.03
C VAL A 365 2.82 -3.04 19.37
N GLY A 366 4.01 -2.45 19.18
CA GLY A 366 4.20 -1.21 18.44
C GLY A 366 3.68 -1.31 16.99
N PHE A 367 4.06 -2.36 16.25
CA PHE A 367 3.56 -2.61 14.89
C PHE A 367 2.03 -2.71 14.85
N LEU A 368 1.44 -3.56 15.70
CA LEU A 368 -0.01 -3.79 15.76
C LEU A 368 -0.78 -2.53 16.17
N THR A 369 -0.20 -1.71 17.03
CA THR A 369 -0.80 -0.45 17.46
C THR A 369 -0.76 0.58 16.34
N HIS A 370 0.37 0.72 15.64
CA HIS A 370 0.47 1.65 14.52
C HIS A 370 -0.41 1.19 13.34
N ALA A 371 -0.52 -0.12 13.12
CA ALA A 371 -1.40 -0.72 12.12
C ALA A 371 -2.89 -0.37 12.33
N ALA A 372 -3.30 0.08 13.53
CA ALA A 372 -4.66 0.57 13.77
C ALA A 372 -4.94 1.96 13.16
N VAL A 373 -3.90 2.70 12.77
CA VAL A 373 -4.01 4.09 12.31
C VAL A 373 -3.16 4.41 11.07
N ASP A 374 -2.48 3.41 10.52
CA ASP A 374 -1.76 3.50 9.25
C ASP A 374 -1.59 2.11 8.58
N SER A 375 -1.10 2.09 7.34
CA SER A 375 -0.94 0.88 6.51
C SER A 375 0.43 0.19 6.69
N VAL A 376 0.74 -0.20 7.93
CA VAL A 376 2.05 -0.75 8.31
C VAL A 376 2.41 -2.06 7.60
N PHE A 377 1.44 -2.92 7.32
CA PHE A 377 1.68 -4.26 6.77
C PHE A 377 1.66 -4.31 5.24
N HIS A 378 1.56 -3.15 4.59
CA HIS A 378 1.79 -3.00 3.15
C HIS A 378 3.24 -2.67 2.82
N GLU A 379 4.06 -2.43 3.85
CA GLU A 379 5.47 -2.04 3.76
C GLU A 379 6.38 -3.26 4.00
N PRO A 380 7.08 -3.79 2.97
CA PRO A 380 7.81 -5.04 3.09
C PRO A 380 8.87 -5.04 4.19
N ALA A 381 9.63 -3.95 4.39
CA ALA A 381 10.62 -3.87 5.47
C ALA A 381 10.00 -4.01 6.86
N LEU A 382 8.82 -3.41 7.09
CA LEU A 382 8.14 -3.48 8.40
C LEU A 382 7.55 -4.88 8.64
N VAL A 383 6.95 -5.48 7.60
CA VAL A 383 6.42 -6.86 7.67
C VAL A 383 7.54 -7.86 7.96
N LEU A 384 8.66 -7.77 7.22
CA LEU A 384 9.80 -8.64 7.44
C LEU A 384 10.38 -8.45 8.85
N LEU A 385 10.50 -7.22 9.34
CA LEU A 385 10.99 -6.98 10.71
C LEU A 385 10.05 -7.56 11.77
N ALA A 386 8.73 -7.40 11.63
CA ALA A 386 7.74 -7.97 12.54
C ALA A 386 7.78 -9.52 12.53
N ILE A 387 7.92 -10.13 11.36
CA ILE A 387 8.06 -11.58 11.20
C ILE A 387 9.38 -12.08 11.78
N LEU A 388 10.48 -11.35 11.58
CA LEU A 388 11.77 -11.66 12.20
C LEU A 388 11.65 -11.64 13.73
N PHE A 389 10.92 -10.68 14.31
CA PHE A 389 10.70 -10.62 15.75
C PHE A 389 9.92 -11.85 16.24
N ALA A 390 8.82 -12.20 15.58
CA ALA A 390 8.05 -13.40 15.91
C ALA A 390 8.91 -14.67 15.75
N GLY A 391 9.66 -14.78 14.65
CA GLY A 391 10.55 -15.90 14.36
C GLY A 391 11.67 -16.07 15.39
N ILE A 392 12.29 -14.97 15.86
CA ILE A 392 13.30 -15.00 16.93
C ILE A 392 12.68 -15.46 18.24
N ILE A 393 11.48 -15.00 18.61
CA ILE A 393 10.78 -15.45 19.83
C ILE A 393 10.55 -16.96 19.78
N LEU A 394 10.04 -17.48 18.66
CA LEU A 394 9.82 -18.91 18.45
C LEU A 394 11.15 -19.70 18.46
N ALA A 395 12.22 -19.14 17.89
CA ALA A 395 13.55 -19.75 17.92
C ALA A 395 14.09 -19.83 19.36
N VAL A 396 13.97 -18.76 20.15
CA VAL A 396 14.36 -18.76 21.57
C VAL A 396 13.56 -19.80 22.35
N LYS A 397 12.23 -19.86 22.15
CA LYS A 397 11.38 -20.88 22.76
C LYS A 397 11.91 -22.28 22.46
N ARG A 398 12.14 -22.59 21.18
CA ARG A 398 12.66 -23.87 20.72
C ARG A 398 14.00 -24.22 21.36
N LEU A 399 14.93 -23.27 21.44
CA LEU A 399 16.27 -23.47 21.98
C LEU A 399 16.30 -23.65 23.51
N ARG A 400 15.26 -23.20 24.23
CA ARG A 400 15.18 -23.21 25.70
C ARG A 400 14.16 -24.19 26.28
N GLN A 401 13.52 -25.02 25.45
CA GLN A 401 12.59 -26.05 25.91
C GLN A 401 13.32 -27.16 26.71
N PRO A 402 12.87 -27.49 27.95
CA PRO A 402 13.54 -28.46 28.81
C PRO A 402 13.53 -29.91 28.30
N GLN A 403 12.46 -30.31 27.60
CA GLN A 403 12.33 -31.66 27.01
C GLN A 403 12.98 -31.78 25.63
N GLY A 404 13.76 -30.77 25.22
CA GLY A 404 14.18 -30.59 23.84
C GLY A 404 13.07 -29.99 22.98
N PRO A 405 13.41 -29.58 21.74
CA PRO A 405 12.46 -28.89 20.87
C PRO A 405 11.33 -29.84 20.45
N SER A 406 10.07 -29.42 20.64
CA SER A 406 8.91 -30.13 20.10
C SER A 406 8.94 -30.06 18.57
N ILE A 407 9.56 -31.04 17.93
CA ILE A 407 9.74 -31.11 16.48
C ILE A 407 8.91 -32.26 15.94
N ARG A 408 8.07 -31.96 14.95
CA ARG A 408 7.49 -33.00 14.10
C ARG A 408 8.50 -33.32 13.02
N THR A 409 8.96 -34.56 12.99
CA THR A 409 9.85 -35.07 11.93
C THR A 409 9.01 -35.77 10.88
N VAL A 410 9.16 -35.36 9.63
CA VAL A 410 8.53 -36.02 8.49
C VAL A 410 9.63 -36.72 7.69
N PRO A 411 9.53 -38.03 7.40
CA PRO A 411 10.50 -38.72 6.57
C PRO A 411 10.49 -38.09 5.17
N PHE A 412 11.65 -37.59 4.75
CA PHE A 412 11.81 -36.91 3.48
C PHE A 412 13.14 -37.32 2.82
N PRO A 413 13.33 -38.62 2.50
CA PRO A 413 14.56 -39.10 1.88
C PRO A 413 14.76 -38.51 0.48
N TYR A 414 16.02 -38.44 0.09
CA TYR A 414 16.41 -38.11 -1.28
C TYR A 414 15.70 -39.01 -2.30
N HIS A 415 15.14 -38.40 -3.33
CA HIS A 415 14.61 -39.08 -4.49
C HIS A 415 14.76 -38.16 -5.72
N PRO A 416 15.31 -38.64 -6.85
CA PRO A 416 15.62 -37.76 -7.99
C PRO A 416 14.39 -37.02 -8.52
N VAL A 417 13.23 -37.68 -8.58
CA VAL A 417 11.96 -37.04 -9.01
C VAL A 417 11.56 -35.88 -8.08
N ARG A 418 11.83 -35.98 -6.77
CA ARG A 418 11.51 -34.88 -5.83
C ARG A 418 12.40 -33.68 -6.05
N VAL A 419 13.68 -33.91 -6.34
CA VAL A 419 14.63 -32.82 -6.66
C VAL A 419 14.21 -32.10 -7.94
N VAL A 420 13.86 -32.86 -8.99
CA VAL A 420 13.35 -32.29 -10.24
C VAL A 420 12.07 -31.50 -9.97
N LEU A 421 11.10 -32.06 -9.23
CA LEU A 421 9.85 -31.37 -8.90
C LEU A 421 10.08 -30.06 -8.14
N VAL A 422 10.93 -30.08 -7.10
CA VAL A 422 11.27 -28.88 -6.32
C VAL A 422 11.96 -27.84 -7.21
N GLY A 423 12.88 -28.27 -8.09
CA GLY A 423 13.52 -27.39 -9.07
C GLY A 423 12.52 -26.77 -10.05
N THR A 424 11.60 -27.57 -10.60
CA THR A 424 10.55 -27.08 -11.50
C THR A 424 9.63 -26.08 -10.81
N VAL A 425 9.15 -26.39 -9.59
CA VAL A 425 8.33 -25.45 -8.81
C VAL A 425 9.09 -24.17 -8.51
N ALA A 426 10.36 -24.24 -8.15
CA ALA A 426 11.19 -23.06 -7.93
C ALA A 426 11.34 -22.20 -9.21
N VAL A 427 11.54 -22.81 -10.38
CA VAL A 427 11.59 -22.07 -11.65
C VAL A 427 10.25 -21.39 -11.95
N LEU A 428 9.13 -22.09 -11.78
CA LEU A 428 7.80 -21.51 -12.00
C LEU A 428 7.52 -20.35 -11.04
N CYS A 429 7.85 -20.49 -9.76
CA CYS A 429 7.74 -19.39 -8.79
C CYS A 429 8.65 -18.22 -9.15
N ALA A 430 9.89 -18.47 -9.61
CA ALA A 430 10.80 -17.43 -10.04
C ALA A 430 10.25 -16.65 -11.25
N LEU A 431 9.64 -17.32 -12.22
CA LEU A 431 8.97 -16.67 -13.35
C LEU A 431 7.82 -15.77 -12.88
N LEU A 432 6.97 -16.24 -11.96
CA LEU A 432 5.88 -15.44 -11.39
C LEU A 432 6.36 -14.23 -10.58
N ILE A 433 7.55 -14.33 -9.98
CA ILE A 433 8.18 -13.24 -9.22
C ILE A 433 8.83 -12.22 -10.17
N VAL A 434 9.47 -12.66 -11.25
CA VAL A 434 10.18 -11.80 -12.22
C VAL A 434 9.22 -11.07 -13.16
N GLN A 435 8.14 -11.74 -13.58
CA GLN A 435 7.20 -11.23 -14.58
C GLN A 435 6.68 -9.81 -14.29
N PRO A 436 6.15 -9.48 -13.09
CA PRO A 436 5.63 -8.14 -12.82
C PRO A 436 6.69 -7.05 -12.89
N VAL A 437 7.94 -7.38 -12.53
CA VAL A 437 9.05 -6.41 -12.52
C VAL A 437 9.58 -6.18 -13.92
N ALA A 438 9.63 -7.23 -14.75
CA ALA A 438 9.96 -7.11 -16.15
C ALA A 438 8.92 -6.26 -16.91
N ALA A 439 7.62 -6.45 -16.62
CA ALA A 439 6.56 -5.64 -17.19
C ALA A 439 6.61 -4.19 -16.70
N TRP A 440 6.81 -3.97 -15.39
CA TRP A 440 6.99 -2.63 -14.82
C TRP A 440 8.17 -1.90 -15.46
N TYR A 441 9.31 -2.58 -15.66
CA TYR A 441 10.47 -1.98 -16.33
C TYR A 441 10.14 -1.54 -17.76
N ALA A 442 9.44 -2.38 -18.52
CA ALA A 442 8.99 -2.00 -19.87
C ALA A 442 8.03 -0.79 -19.82
N PHE A 443 7.10 -0.77 -18.86
CA PHE A 443 6.18 0.34 -18.65
C PHE A 443 6.89 1.66 -18.28
N ASP A 444 7.82 1.62 -17.32
CA ASP A 444 8.60 2.78 -16.86
C ASP A 444 9.45 3.37 -18.01
N ARG A 445 10.04 2.50 -18.85
CA ARG A 445 10.70 2.93 -20.09
C ARG A 445 9.72 3.62 -21.05
N GLY A 446 8.50 3.09 -21.21
CA GLY A 446 7.44 3.69 -22.01
C GLY A 446 7.04 5.08 -21.53
N GLU A 447 6.86 5.27 -20.22
CA GLU A 447 6.59 6.57 -19.60
C GLU A 447 7.74 7.57 -19.83
N GLY A 448 8.99 7.10 -19.77
CA GLY A 448 10.17 7.91 -20.09
C GLY A 448 10.21 8.40 -21.53
N GLU A 449 9.92 7.51 -22.50
CA GLU A 449 9.83 7.88 -23.93
C GLU A 449 8.64 8.82 -24.19
N MET A 450 7.49 8.57 -23.53
CA MET A 450 6.30 9.42 -23.62
C MET A 450 6.58 10.84 -23.11
N THR A 451 7.27 10.96 -21.97
CA THR A 451 7.69 12.25 -21.41
C THR A 451 8.69 12.97 -22.33
N SER A 452 9.48 12.20 -23.08
CA SER A 452 10.43 12.72 -24.07
C SER A 452 9.78 13.06 -25.42
N GLY A 453 8.45 12.92 -25.55
CA GLY A 453 7.69 13.18 -26.78
C GLY A 453 7.86 12.13 -27.87
N GLN A 454 8.46 10.97 -27.58
CA GLN A 454 8.71 9.88 -28.53
C GLN A 454 7.57 8.84 -28.48
N GLU A 455 6.39 9.22 -28.99
CA GLU A 455 5.16 8.41 -28.86
C GLU A 455 5.27 7.02 -29.53
N ASP A 456 5.93 6.91 -30.68
CA ASP A 456 6.12 5.61 -31.36
C ASP A 456 6.94 4.63 -30.52
N ARG A 457 8.00 5.13 -29.85
CA ARG A 457 8.82 4.30 -28.95
C ARG A 457 8.08 3.96 -27.67
N ALA A 458 7.31 4.91 -27.13
CA ALA A 458 6.46 4.67 -25.97
C ALA A 458 5.45 3.56 -26.26
N PHE A 459 4.82 3.58 -27.45
CA PHE A 459 3.92 2.53 -27.92
C PHE A 459 4.59 1.15 -27.91
N GLU A 460 5.81 1.00 -28.47
CA GLU A 460 6.52 -0.29 -28.45
C GLU A 460 6.77 -0.79 -27.03
N TRP A 461 7.17 0.09 -26.11
CA TRP A 461 7.44 -0.25 -24.72
C TRP A 461 6.18 -0.64 -23.95
N PHE A 462 5.08 0.10 -24.13
CA PHE A 462 3.80 -0.25 -23.52
C PHE A 462 3.25 -1.57 -24.09
N GLN A 463 3.41 -1.82 -25.39
CA GLN A 463 3.06 -3.11 -25.99
C GLN A 463 3.88 -4.26 -25.40
N ARG A 464 5.18 -4.06 -25.15
CA ARG A 464 6.01 -5.07 -24.45
C ARG A 464 5.51 -5.30 -23.03
N ALA A 465 5.15 -4.25 -22.29
CA ALA A 465 4.63 -4.37 -20.94
C ALA A 465 3.34 -5.21 -20.88
N THR A 466 2.40 -5.00 -21.82
CA THR A 466 1.15 -5.78 -21.90
C THR A 466 1.36 -7.22 -22.36
N LEU A 467 2.40 -7.49 -23.15
CA LEU A 467 2.77 -8.87 -23.51
C LEU A 467 3.41 -9.63 -22.35
N ILE A 468 4.24 -8.97 -21.53
CA ILE A 468 4.90 -9.60 -20.38
C ILE A 468 3.90 -9.84 -19.24
N ASP A 469 3.06 -8.85 -18.93
CA ASP A 469 2.03 -8.96 -17.89
C ASP A 469 0.66 -8.54 -18.44
N PRO A 470 -0.05 -9.48 -19.08
CA PRO A 470 -1.33 -9.19 -19.73
C PRO A 470 -2.46 -8.89 -18.74
N GLY A 471 -2.28 -9.21 -17.44
CA GLY A 471 -3.29 -9.04 -16.40
C GLY A 471 -3.29 -7.65 -15.75
N THR A 472 -2.28 -6.82 -15.98
CA THR A 472 -2.19 -5.49 -15.36
C THR A 472 -2.83 -4.42 -16.25
N THR A 473 -3.98 -3.88 -15.82
CA THR A 473 -4.77 -2.95 -16.64
C THR A 473 -4.12 -1.59 -16.82
N SER A 474 -3.23 -1.15 -15.93
CA SER A 474 -2.53 0.14 -16.10
C SER A 474 -1.64 0.18 -17.33
N TYR A 475 -1.03 -0.95 -17.70
CA TYR A 475 -0.17 -1.03 -18.88
C TYR A 475 -0.99 -0.93 -20.17
N ARG A 476 -2.13 -1.63 -20.22
CA ARG A 476 -3.08 -1.57 -21.34
C ARG A 476 -3.73 -0.21 -21.47
N ASP A 477 -4.07 0.42 -20.34
CA ASP A 477 -4.64 1.78 -20.33
C ASP A 477 -3.65 2.83 -20.86
N ALA A 478 -2.36 2.71 -20.55
CA ALA A 478 -1.33 3.59 -21.12
C ALA A 478 -1.11 3.33 -22.61
N LEU A 479 -1.14 2.06 -23.04
CA LEU A 479 -1.09 1.68 -24.45
C LEU A 479 -2.27 2.29 -25.22
N ALA A 480 -3.51 2.10 -24.75
CA ALA A 480 -4.71 2.65 -25.37
C ALA A 480 -4.66 4.19 -25.48
N GLN A 481 -4.21 4.88 -24.43
CA GLN A 481 -4.03 6.33 -24.47
C GLN A 481 -2.98 6.77 -25.50
N THR A 482 -1.89 6.01 -25.63
CA THR A 482 -0.85 6.26 -26.64
C THR A 482 -1.39 6.08 -28.05
N GLU A 483 -2.16 5.01 -28.29
CA GLU A 483 -2.81 4.76 -29.57
C GLU A 483 -3.78 5.90 -29.95
N VAL A 484 -4.53 6.46 -28.99
CA VAL A 484 -5.38 7.64 -29.23
C VAL A 484 -4.55 8.87 -29.64
N ARG A 485 -3.36 9.08 -29.05
CA ARG A 485 -2.48 10.19 -29.47
C ARG A 485 -1.94 9.98 -30.89
N LEU A 486 -1.48 8.77 -31.21
CA LEU A 486 -1.06 8.40 -32.56
C LEU A 486 -2.19 8.55 -33.59
N PHE A 487 -3.43 8.29 -33.20
CA PHE A 487 -4.59 8.62 -34.03
C PHE A 487 -4.71 10.11 -34.30
N HIS A 488 -4.59 10.96 -33.27
CA HIS A 488 -4.66 12.42 -33.46
C HIS A 488 -3.55 12.96 -34.36
N GLN A 489 -2.37 12.33 -34.36
CA GLN A 489 -1.25 12.70 -35.22
C GLN A 489 -1.40 12.20 -36.67
N SER A 490 -1.76 10.92 -36.84
CA SER A 490 -1.76 10.27 -38.15
C SER A 490 -3.10 10.33 -38.89
N GLY A 491 -4.20 10.47 -38.16
CA GLY A 491 -5.56 10.31 -38.68
C GLY A 491 -5.96 8.86 -39.01
N ASP A 492 -5.09 7.86 -38.77
CA ASP A 492 -5.37 6.46 -39.12
C ASP A 492 -6.36 5.82 -38.13
N PRO A 493 -7.59 5.46 -38.57
CA PRO A 493 -8.63 4.94 -37.68
C PRO A 493 -8.28 3.58 -37.05
N ARG A 494 -7.26 2.87 -37.55
CA ARG A 494 -6.79 1.61 -36.94
C ARG A 494 -6.34 1.80 -35.49
N TRP A 495 -5.76 2.95 -35.17
CA TRP A 495 -5.33 3.26 -33.81
C TRP A 495 -6.49 3.34 -32.82
N VAL A 496 -7.62 3.95 -33.21
CA VAL A 496 -8.79 4.03 -32.34
C VAL A 496 -9.41 2.65 -32.11
N ARG A 497 -9.42 1.79 -33.14
CA ARG A 497 -9.91 0.41 -32.99
C ARG A 497 -9.06 -0.37 -32.00
N ARG A 498 -7.74 -0.28 -32.09
CA ARG A 498 -6.82 -0.90 -31.12
C ARG A 498 -7.03 -0.36 -29.71
N ALA A 499 -7.23 0.94 -29.55
CA ALA A 499 -7.51 1.54 -28.25
C ALA A 499 -8.84 1.04 -27.64
N VAL A 500 -9.86 0.81 -28.49
CA VAL A 500 -11.12 0.16 -28.07
C VAL A 500 -10.87 -1.29 -27.62
N ASP A 501 -10.08 -2.06 -28.37
CA ASP A 501 -9.76 -3.45 -28.01
C ASP A 501 -9.02 -3.51 -26.66
N GLU A 502 -8.01 -2.65 -26.46
CA GLU A 502 -7.23 -2.60 -25.21
C GLU A 502 -8.09 -2.15 -24.02
N LEU A 503 -8.98 -1.16 -24.18
CA LEU A 503 -9.87 -0.73 -23.10
C LEU A 503 -10.99 -1.74 -22.81
N THR A 504 -11.44 -2.49 -23.81
CA THR A 504 -12.39 -3.60 -23.62
C THR A 504 -11.73 -4.67 -22.75
N MET A 505 -10.49 -5.03 -23.06
CA MET A 505 -9.69 -5.95 -22.24
C MET A 505 -9.45 -5.41 -20.82
N CYS A 506 -9.19 -4.10 -20.66
CA CYS A 506 -9.10 -3.48 -19.34
C CYS A 506 -10.38 -3.67 -18.51
N LEU A 507 -11.55 -3.49 -19.13
CA LEU A 507 -12.84 -3.63 -18.47
C LEU A 507 -13.17 -5.09 -18.13
N GLU A 508 -12.76 -6.04 -18.97
CA GLU A 508 -12.86 -7.48 -18.69
C GLU A 508 -11.95 -7.91 -17.53
N LEU A 509 -10.71 -7.43 -17.49
CA LEU A 509 -9.74 -7.76 -16.44
C LEU A 509 -10.07 -7.10 -15.10
N ASN A 510 -10.55 -5.86 -15.13
CA ASN A 510 -10.91 -5.08 -13.95
C ASN A 510 -12.28 -4.40 -14.15
N PRO A 511 -13.38 -5.12 -13.85
CA PRO A 511 -14.73 -4.61 -14.03
C PRO A 511 -15.13 -3.56 -12.98
N LEU A 512 -14.23 -3.18 -12.07
CA LEU A 512 -14.48 -2.23 -10.99
C LEU A 512 -14.12 -0.78 -11.34
N ASP A 513 -13.30 -0.57 -12.38
CA ASP A 513 -12.79 0.76 -12.74
C ASP A 513 -13.68 1.43 -13.80
N GLY A 514 -14.52 2.36 -13.35
CA GLY A 514 -15.45 3.09 -14.23
C GLY A 514 -14.77 3.94 -15.31
N ARG A 515 -13.47 4.24 -15.20
CA ARG A 515 -12.76 5.05 -16.19
C ARG A 515 -12.61 4.33 -17.53
N PHE A 516 -12.50 3.00 -17.54
CA PHE A 516 -12.39 2.24 -18.78
C PHE A 516 -13.69 2.31 -19.59
N ALA A 517 -14.83 2.09 -18.93
CA ALA A 517 -16.14 2.27 -19.55
C ALA A 517 -16.34 3.71 -20.04
N HIS A 518 -15.94 4.72 -19.25
CA HIS A 518 -16.05 6.12 -19.68
C HIS A 518 -15.22 6.40 -20.94
N ARG A 519 -13.96 5.94 -20.99
CA ARG A 519 -13.08 6.11 -22.15
C ARG A 519 -13.58 5.34 -23.38
N LEU A 520 -14.12 4.14 -23.20
CA LEU A 520 -14.80 3.42 -24.28
C LEU A 520 -15.95 4.26 -24.85
N GLY A 521 -16.78 4.87 -23.99
CA GLY A 521 -17.81 5.81 -24.40
C GLY A 521 -17.26 6.95 -25.27
N MET A 522 -16.19 7.60 -24.82
CA MET A 522 -15.51 8.66 -25.58
C MET A 522 -15.00 8.19 -26.95
N LEU A 523 -14.39 7.00 -27.04
CA LEU A 523 -13.88 6.47 -28.31
C LEU A 523 -15.00 6.13 -29.30
N HIS A 524 -16.14 5.65 -28.81
CA HIS A 524 -17.29 5.37 -29.67
C HIS A 524 -17.92 6.67 -30.21
N VAL A 525 -17.96 7.75 -29.40
CA VAL A 525 -18.32 9.09 -29.89
C VAL A 525 -17.32 9.55 -30.96
N LEU A 526 -16.02 9.43 -30.69
CA LEU A 526 -14.96 9.82 -31.63
C LEU A 526 -15.08 9.08 -32.97
N LEU A 527 -15.39 7.77 -32.94
CA LEU A 527 -15.63 6.98 -34.15
C LEU A 527 -16.92 7.41 -34.87
N ALA A 528 -17.99 7.69 -34.13
CA ALA A 528 -19.26 8.14 -34.70
C ALA A 528 -19.11 9.50 -35.42
N ASP A 529 -18.31 10.41 -34.88
CA ASP A 529 -18.08 11.74 -35.46
C ASP A 529 -17.22 11.69 -36.73
N ARG A 530 -16.45 10.62 -36.93
CA ARG A 530 -15.61 10.42 -38.13
C ARG A 530 -16.35 9.80 -39.30
N ILE A 531 -17.47 9.14 -39.05
CA ILE A 531 -18.31 8.57 -40.11
C ILE A 531 -19.49 9.49 -40.42
N GLY A 532 -19.95 9.46 -41.66
CA GLY A 532 -21.10 10.25 -42.09
C GLY A 532 -22.41 9.82 -41.40
N PRO A 533 -23.48 10.64 -41.50
CA PRO A 533 -24.78 10.31 -40.92
C PRO A 533 -25.32 9.01 -41.51
N GLY A 534 -25.79 8.11 -40.63
CA GLY A 534 -26.33 6.81 -41.04
C GLY A 534 -26.51 5.84 -39.88
N LEU A 535 -26.99 4.62 -40.19
CA LEU A 535 -27.29 3.59 -39.19
C LEU A 535 -26.06 3.21 -38.33
N GLN A 536 -24.87 3.18 -38.93
CA GLN A 536 -23.63 2.84 -38.22
C GLN A 536 -23.23 3.94 -37.23
N GLN A 537 -23.49 5.21 -37.54
CA GLN A 537 -23.26 6.32 -36.63
C GLN A 537 -24.20 6.24 -35.43
N GLU A 538 -25.48 5.94 -35.67
CA GLU A 538 -26.46 5.81 -34.60
C GLU A 538 -26.20 4.58 -33.72
N ASP A 539 -25.66 3.50 -34.29
CA ASP A 539 -25.23 2.34 -33.50
C ASP A 539 -24.03 2.68 -32.59
N LEU A 540 -23.00 3.34 -33.10
CA LEU A 540 -21.85 3.78 -32.29
C LEU A 540 -22.26 4.75 -31.18
N ARG A 541 -23.20 5.68 -31.45
CA ARG A 541 -23.74 6.58 -30.42
C ARG A 541 -24.53 5.84 -29.34
N ARG A 542 -25.29 4.80 -29.71
CA ARG A 542 -25.97 3.93 -28.75
C ARG A 542 -24.98 3.15 -27.89
N GLN A 543 -23.92 2.60 -28.48
CA GLN A 543 -22.85 1.94 -27.74
C GLN A 543 -22.14 2.90 -26.79
N ALA A 544 -21.84 4.13 -27.24
CA ALA A 544 -21.24 5.16 -26.40
C ALA A 544 -22.09 5.48 -25.16
N ALA A 545 -23.41 5.66 -25.35
CA ALA A 545 -24.34 5.88 -24.25
C ALA A 545 -24.35 4.71 -23.24
N ALA A 546 -24.39 3.46 -23.74
CA ALA A 546 -24.35 2.28 -22.87
C ALA A 546 -23.07 2.21 -22.03
N TYR A 547 -21.91 2.55 -22.62
CA TYR A 547 -20.64 2.61 -21.90
C TYR A 547 -20.60 3.74 -20.87
N PHE A 548 -21.14 4.92 -21.17
CA PHE A 548 -21.26 5.99 -20.17
C PHE A 548 -22.20 5.61 -19.03
N GLU A 549 -23.32 4.96 -19.32
CA GLU A 549 -24.24 4.45 -18.28
C GLU A 549 -23.57 3.38 -17.41
N GLN A 550 -22.74 2.51 -18.01
CA GLN A 550 -21.92 1.56 -17.25
C GLN A 550 -20.90 2.29 -16.37
N ALA A 551 -20.20 3.30 -16.90
CA ALA A 551 -19.26 4.10 -16.14
C ALA A 551 -19.94 4.81 -14.95
N MET A 552 -21.16 5.31 -15.11
CA MET A 552 -21.95 5.92 -14.03
C MET A 552 -22.32 4.91 -12.93
N ARG A 553 -22.51 3.62 -13.26
CA ARG A 553 -22.74 2.58 -12.24
C ARG A 553 -21.45 2.24 -11.47
N LEU A 554 -20.31 2.23 -12.16
CA LEU A 554 -19.01 1.87 -11.57
C LEU A 554 -18.33 3.03 -10.82
N ASP A 555 -18.57 4.27 -11.25
CA ASP A 555 -18.04 5.49 -10.66
C ASP A 555 -19.14 6.57 -10.54
N PRO A 556 -20.08 6.42 -9.58
CA PRO A 556 -21.30 7.23 -9.52
C PRO A 556 -21.10 8.72 -9.29
N TYR A 557 -19.91 9.12 -8.84
CA TYR A 557 -19.58 10.50 -8.47
C TYR A 557 -18.65 11.18 -9.47
N SER A 558 -18.33 10.54 -10.61
CA SER A 558 -17.49 11.14 -11.65
C SER A 558 -18.25 12.19 -12.46
N PRO A 559 -17.93 13.49 -12.36
CA PRO A 559 -18.67 14.53 -13.09
C PRO A 559 -18.41 14.46 -14.60
N PHE A 560 -17.25 13.94 -15.01
CA PHE A 560 -16.84 13.78 -16.40
C PHE A 560 -17.82 12.89 -17.17
N THR A 561 -18.26 11.79 -16.57
CA THR A 561 -19.15 10.83 -17.22
C THR A 561 -20.54 11.41 -17.45
N TYR A 562 -21.10 12.13 -16.46
CA TYR A 562 -22.38 12.83 -16.63
C TYR A 562 -22.27 13.93 -17.70
N HIS A 563 -21.17 14.69 -17.70
CA HIS A 563 -20.93 15.74 -18.68
C HIS A 563 -20.84 15.22 -20.12
N ASP A 564 -20.08 14.15 -20.35
CA ASP A 564 -19.90 13.64 -21.72
C ASP A 564 -21.13 12.89 -22.23
N LEU A 565 -21.87 12.19 -21.36
CA LEU A 565 -23.18 11.65 -21.72
C LEU A 565 -24.17 12.77 -22.04
N ALA A 566 -24.17 13.86 -21.27
CA ALA A 566 -25.03 15.02 -21.54
C ALA A 566 -24.75 15.63 -22.92
N LYS A 567 -23.47 15.79 -23.29
CA LYS A 567 -23.08 16.26 -24.63
C LYS A 567 -23.58 15.33 -25.74
N LEU A 568 -23.46 14.02 -25.55
CA LEU A 568 -23.97 13.03 -26.50
C LEU A 568 -25.51 13.13 -26.65
N ARG A 569 -26.24 13.21 -25.54
CA ARG A 569 -27.71 13.36 -25.51
C ARG A 569 -28.17 14.66 -26.18
N TRP A 570 -27.42 15.75 -25.95
CA TRP A 570 -27.67 17.02 -26.63
C TRP A 570 -27.53 16.89 -28.14
N ALA A 571 -26.46 16.25 -28.61
CA ALA A 571 -26.23 16.00 -30.04
C ALA A 571 -27.30 15.09 -30.67
N GLN A 572 -27.95 14.22 -29.88
CA GLN A 572 -29.10 13.41 -30.29
C GLN A 572 -30.45 14.15 -30.24
N GLY A 573 -30.46 15.42 -29.84
CA GLY A 573 -31.67 16.24 -29.71
C GLY A 573 -32.46 16.02 -28.41
N GLN A 574 -31.97 15.17 -27.50
CA GLN A 574 -32.57 14.89 -26.19
C GLN A 574 -32.17 15.98 -25.18
N LYS A 575 -32.65 17.20 -25.41
CA LYS A 575 -32.19 18.41 -24.71
C LYS A 575 -32.49 18.40 -23.21
N GLU A 576 -33.69 17.99 -22.81
CA GLU A 576 -34.11 17.96 -21.41
C GLU A 576 -33.27 16.98 -20.59
N GLU A 577 -32.98 15.80 -21.14
CA GLU A 577 -32.12 14.79 -20.51
C GLU A 577 -30.69 15.30 -20.37
N ALA A 578 -30.14 15.94 -21.41
CA ALA A 578 -28.82 16.54 -21.37
C ALA A 578 -28.68 17.59 -20.24
N LEU A 579 -29.65 18.50 -20.11
CA LEU A 579 -29.65 19.50 -19.03
C LEU A 579 -29.74 18.85 -17.65
N ALA A 580 -30.54 17.79 -17.50
CA ALA A 580 -30.65 17.06 -16.24
C ALA A 580 -29.31 16.41 -15.87
N LEU A 581 -28.60 15.84 -16.83
CA LEU A 581 -27.28 15.25 -16.62
C LEU A 581 -26.21 16.30 -16.26
N PHE A 582 -26.19 17.47 -16.92
CA PHE A 582 -25.30 18.56 -16.53
C PHE A 582 -25.58 19.04 -15.10
N ARG A 583 -26.85 19.24 -14.73
CA ARG A 583 -27.24 19.60 -13.36
C ARG A 583 -26.82 18.53 -12.35
N ARG A 584 -26.91 17.25 -12.72
CA ARG A 584 -26.47 16.14 -11.87
C ARG A 584 -24.95 16.15 -11.66
N ALA A 585 -24.16 16.41 -12.71
CA ALA A 585 -22.71 16.60 -12.60
C ALA A 585 -22.37 17.70 -11.58
N ILE A 586 -23.04 18.86 -11.69
CA ILE A 586 -22.87 20.01 -10.79
C ILE A 586 -23.32 19.69 -9.35
N SER A 587 -24.36 18.86 -9.18
CA SER A 587 -24.85 18.48 -7.84
C SER A 587 -23.85 17.64 -7.05
N TYR A 588 -23.11 16.74 -7.73
CA TYR A 588 -22.02 16.00 -7.11
C TYR A 588 -20.77 16.86 -6.95
N GLU A 589 -20.42 17.62 -7.98
CA GLU A 589 -19.19 18.40 -8.07
C GLU A 589 -19.50 19.88 -8.39
N PRO A 590 -19.82 20.70 -7.37
CA PRO A 590 -20.24 22.08 -7.59
C PRO A 590 -19.20 22.99 -8.27
N ASN A 591 -17.92 22.63 -8.16
CA ASN A 591 -16.80 23.35 -8.77
C ASN A 591 -16.39 22.78 -10.13
N PHE A 592 -17.09 21.79 -10.68
CA PHE A 592 -16.83 21.28 -12.03
C PHE A 592 -17.39 22.26 -13.08
N LEU A 593 -16.57 23.26 -13.43
CA LEU A 593 -16.94 24.36 -14.31
C LEU A 593 -17.28 23.96 -15.75
N PRO A 594 -16.72 22.90 -16.35
CA PRO A 594 -17.12 22.47 -17.69
C PRO A 594 -18.63 22.21 -17.82
N ALA A 595 -19.26 21.55 -16.83
CA ALA A 595 -20.71 21.33 -16.86
C ALA A 595 -21.51 22.63 -16.70
N ARG A 596 -21.04 23.58 -15.88
CA ARG A 596 -21.68 24.90 -15.76
C ARG A 596 -21.58 25.70 -17.06
N ALA A 597 -20.43 25.63 -17.74
CA ALA A 597 -20.21 26.29 -19.01
C ALA A 597 -21.17 25.74 -20.08
N GLN A 598 -21.36 24.41 -20.15
CA GLN A 598 -22.33 23.80 -21.04
C GLN A 598 -23.76 24.26 -20.75
N LEU A 599 -24.18 24.36 -19.47
CA LEU A 599 -25.48 24.93 -19.14
C LEU A 599 -25.61 26.40 -19.57
N ALA A 600 -24.57 27.21 -19.36
CA ALA A 600 -24.56 28.61 -19.77
C ALA A 600 -24.64 28.79 -21.29
N GLU A 601 -23.92 27.97 -22.07
CA GLU A 601 -23.89 28.02 -23.53
C GLU A 601 -25.22 27.53 -24.16
N LEU A 602 -25.82 26.48 -23.59
CA LEU A 602 -26.95 25.78 -24.22
C LEU A 602 -28.34 26.28 -23.76
N SER A 603 -28.45 26.81 -22.53
CA SER A 603 -29.73 27.28 -21.97
C SER A 603 -30.42 28.42 -22.76
N PRO A 604 -29.71 29.39 -23.38
CA PRO A 604 -30.35 30.41 -24.20
C PRO A 604 -31.09 29.84 -25.42
N GLN A 605 -30.62 28.70 -25.97
CA GLN A 605 -31.20 28.06 -27.16
C GLN A 605 -32.59 27.45 -26.91
N ILE A 606 -33.01 27.35 -25.66
CA ILE A 606 -34.30 26.81 -25.21
C ILE A 606 -35.08 27.81 -24.34
N GLY A 607 -34.73 29.10 -24.42
CA GLY A 607 -35.41 30.18 -23.71
C GLY A 607 -35.06 30.36 -22.23
N GLN A 608 -34.09 29.60 -21.69
CA GLN A 608 -33.69 29.66 -20.28
C GLN A 608 -32.52 30.64 -20.04
N ARG A 609 -32.69 31.91 -20.43
CA ARG A 609 -31.60 32.93 -20.35
C ARG A 609 -31.15 33.25 -18.92
N GLU A 610 -32.09 33.26 -17.97
CA GLU A 610 -31.75 33.51 -16.55
C GLU A 610 -30.84 32.43 -15.97
N VAL A 611 -31.04 31.17 -16.36
CA VAL A 611 -30.17 30.05 -15.97
C VAL A 611 -28.75 30.28 -16.51
N ALA A 612 -28.65 30.73 -17.75
CA ALA A 612 -27.35 30.97 -18.39
C ALA A 612 -26.54 32.05 -17.67
N LYS A 613 -27.20 33.16 -17.30
CA LYS A 613 -26.57 34.24 -16.53
C LYS A 613 -26.14 33.78 -15.14
N ALA A 614 -27.02 33.06 -14.43
CA ALA A 614 -26.72 32.55 -13.09
C ALA A 614 -25.52 31.60 -13.10
N GLU A 615 -25.43 30.69 -14.07
CA GLU A 615 -24.30 29.76 -14.19
C GLU A 615 -22.99 30.50 -14.53
N TYR A 616 -23.03 31.50 -15.42
CA TYR A 616 -21.87 32.34 -15.71
C TYR A 616 -21.37 33.08 -14.47
N GLU A 617 -22.26 33.66 -13.67
CA GLU A 617 -21.91 34.33 -12.42
C GLU A 617 -21.25 33.35 -11.42
N GLN A 618 -21.73 32.10 -11.34
CA GLN A 618 -21.08 31.07 -10.51
C GLN A 618 -19.69 30.70 -11.03
N ILE A 619 -19.51 30.55 -12.34
CA ILE A 619 -18.19 30.26 -12.96
C ILE A 619 -17.17 31.34 -12.56
N VAL A 620 -17.54 32.62 -12.72
CA VAL A 620 -16.66 33.74 -12.34
C VAL A 620 -16.34 33.71 -10.85
N LYS A 621 -17.34 33.49 -9.99
CA LYS A 621 -17.17 33.42 -8.54
C LYS A 621 -16.22 32.30 -8.12
N VAL A 622 -16.34 31.11 -8.70
CA VAL A 622 -15.47 29.96 -8.40
C VAL A 622 -14.04 30.20 -8.90
N LYS A 623 -13.86 30.73 -10.13
CA LYS A 623 -12.52 31.06 -10.65
C LYS A 623 -11.82 32.11 -9.79
N GLU A 624 -12.55 33.13 -9.32
CA GLU A 624 -11.98 34.15 -8.44
C GLU A 624 -11.62 33.57 -7.06
N ARG A 625 -12.48 32.70 -6.49
CA ARG A 625 -12.22 32.03 -5.20
C ARG A 625 -10.90 31.25 -5.19
N TYR A 626 -10.57 30.59 -6.30
CA TYR A 626 -9.37 29.74 -6.42
C TYR A 626 -8.24 30.39 -7.23
N ARG A 627 -8.33 31.70 -7.48
CA ARG A 627 -7.34 32.46 -8.24
C ARG A 627 -6.00 32.48 -7.51
N GLY A 628 -4.91 32.25 -8.26
CA GLY A 628 -3.55 32.31 -7.73
C GLY A 628 -3.13 31.08 -6.90
N LEU A 629 -3.97 30.05 -6.80
CA LEU A 629 -3.59 28.77 -6.20
C LEU A 629 -2.79 27.91 -7.18
N ASN A 630 -1.85 27.14 -6.64
CA ASN A 630 -1.14 26.11 -7.39
C ASN A 630 -2.03 24.88 -7.53
N LEU A 631 -2.68 24.76 -8.70
CA LEU A 631 -3.63 23.69 -8.99
C LEU A 631 -2.94 22.43 -9.51
N THR A 632 -3.39 21.27 -9.04
CA THR A 632 -3.07 19.95 -9.62
C THR A 632 -3.69 19.80 -11.01
N PRO A 633 -3.24 18.84 -11.84
CA PRO A 633 -3.83 18.60 -13.16
C PRO A 633 -5.33 18.34 -13.13
N LEU A 634 -5.83 17.58 -12.14
CA LEU A 634 -7.26 17.32 -11.96
C LEU A 634 -8.03 18.60 -11.62
N GLU A 635 -7.51 19.42 -10.70
CA GLU A 635 -8.15 20.68 -10.31
C GLU A 635 -8.17 21.69 -11.46
N ARG A 636 -7.14 21.68 -12.33
CA ARG A 636 -7.16 22.46 -13.57
C ARG A 636 -8.30 22.03 -14.48
N GLN A 637 -8.48 20.73 -14.71
CA GLN A 637 -9.60 20.21 -15.51
C GLN A 637 -10.96 20.63 -14.94
N PHE A 638 -11.09 20.71 -13.61
CA PHE A 638 -12.31 21.19 -12.97
C PHE A 638 -12.58 22.67 -13.20
N LEU A 639 -11.54 23.49 -13.31
CA LEU A 639 -11.64 24.95 -13.42
C LEU A 639 -11.43 25.48 -14.85
N GLU A 640 -11.22 24.58 -15.82
CA GLU A 640 -10.91 24.90 -17.22
C GLU A 640 -12.16 25.35 -17.99
N VAL A 641 -12.35 26.67 -18.07
CA VAL A 641 -13.41 27.30 -18.88
C VAL A 641 -12.91 28.62 -19.48
N ASP A 642 -13.13 28.80 -20.78
CA ASP A 642 -12.95 30.08 -21.49
C ASP A 642 -14.10 31.04 -21.18
N THR A 643 -13.89 31.86 -20.16
CA THR A 643 -14.87 32.84 -19.69
C THR A 643 -15.09 34.00 -20.66
N GLU A 644 -14.12 34.32 -21.52
CA GLU A 644 -14.22 35.44 -22.47
C GLU A 644 -15.03 35.04 -23.70
N ARG A 645 -14.83 33.82 -24.20
CA ARG A 645 -15.73 33.25 -25.22
C ARG A 645 -17.15 33.17 -24.70
N LEU A 646 -17.36 32.59 -23.52
CA LEU A 646 -18.70 32.41 -22.95
C LEU A 646 -19.41 33.75 -22.71
N LYS A 647 -18.69 34.77 -22.23
CA LYS A 647 -19.23 36.13 -22.07
C LYS A 647 -19.71 36.73 -23.39
N ARG A 648 -18.93 36.56 -24.45
CA ARG A 648 -19.29 37.04 -25.80
C ARG A 648 -20.55 36.36 -26.32
N GLU A 649 -20.63 35.04 -26.20
CA GLU A 649 -21.81 34.25 -26.60
C GLU A 649 -23.07 34.70 -25.85
N LEU A 650 -22.98 34.91 -24.54
CA LEU A 650 -24.11 35.40 -23.73
C LEU A 650 -24.52 36.83 -24.10
N SER A 651 -23.56 37.69 -24.47
CA SER A 651 -23.85 39.06 -24.91
C SER A 651 -24.51 39.13 -26.29
N MET A 652 -24.15 38.21 -27.20
CA MET A 652 -24.80 38.10 -28.52
C MET A 652 -26.18 37.46 -28.44
N ALA A 653 -26.45 36.69 -27.39
CA ALA A 653 -27.76 36.15 -27.08
C ALA A 653 -28.69 37.15 -26.36
N ALA A 654 -28.21 38.36 -26.02
CA ALA A 654 -29.03 39.45 -25.50
C ALA A 654 -29.84 40.10 -26.65
N PRO A 655 -31.11 40.51 -26.43
CA PRO A 655 -31.92 41.11 -27.49
C PRO A 655 -31.45 42.51 -27.88
#